data_AF-W4KIZ5-F1
#
_entry.id   AF-W4KIZ5-F1
#
_cell.length_a   1.000
_cell.length_b   1.000
_cell.length_c   1.000
_cell.angle_alpha   90.00
_cell.angle_beta   90.00
_cell.angle_gamma   90.00
#
_symmetry.space_group_name_H-M   'P 1'
#
loop_
_entity.id
_entity.type
_entity.pdbx_description
1 polymer ?
#
loop_
_entity_poly.entity_id
_entity_poly.type
_entity_poly.pdbx_seq_one_letter_code
_entity_poly.pdbx_strand_id
1 'polypeptide(L)'
;MQAIPEDNQIPSTAGASAKTQRTYSCQCPKFCKGVPTERPKATFYRHLKIWKGGAAFARLSSSTIPSKRRFGIDEGPGDLNDSAIDVIDEAHARDELQVPSTSTHTIQAEPFTDHPHQEPFHVTTDATVPSLIDEAPHDVPHNAPWTLSGNTAPPSELGRPENLADVPQLQHTFATLALGDIDQALPPEDTPSKIEDIKIAQEFVRALQNASLDDGSHSPEDLDNLRHPPEEVFNIDADPDLCFSIEIFLAIGNASQKTYHAFREATLRRFPNCGLLSYEQVKRRVAQISGIHPIIHDMCVNSCIAYTGPFHLLDKCPMCSEPRYNQITLQASAGQEKVPRQEFYTLPVGPQLQALWRSVEIADLMRYRTRCFESIVEELNKHPGSLMEAYDDVFHGAGLLDAWSDNLMGDHDVCLLFSIDGAQLYEMKASDCWIYIWIVLDLPPELRYKKTHVLPGGFIPGPHKPKNLDSFLFPGFHHLAGVQKEGLIVWDAQIKAKFTTSPLFAFGTADTPGMAMFDGMVGHTGGQGCRRYCPMKGRHKAGQGQYYPVCLKPDVYSVAGCDHPDVDLPLEDLMSSPATTTRYNDNLNVVCASPNQTQYEKRRLKTGICRPTLLSGLPHNRVPLGIPGSFPGDLMHLAALNLTEVLLGLWRGTLLCDASDDKRLWDWAVLKGETWIAHGRTVADATPYLPGSFDRPPRNPAEKINSGYKAWEFLMYVFGLGPALFHNILPDQYWRNFCKLAFGIRVMHQHSISSTLLRAAHAALTEFADEYELLYYQRIPGRLHFVRQSIHQCRHLVPDAIQLGPPAYTAQWTMERTIGNLGQEIKQPSNPYANLSQRGLIRAQVNALKAIIPALDTTSASRLPYAAIDLGNGFVLLHAKDSTSRAVRVSEENAIKLYMDENAAEISADWDYKVTRWARLRLPNGQIVRCLWKESLKPPKEVRRARCVKLHLGTQYRFGEVHYFFRMVVNETRHALAMVSIYGLPDPELLQASTSTFISCEYLGDAGLKVIDVQAICSVVAMVPHFYGTQGSIRFFATEKFGLEVATLSHNNDEYMYDDANDADDLNTE
;
A
#
# COMPACT_ATOMS: atom_id res chain seq x y z
N MET A 1 -45.25 -18.05 -1.74
CA MET A 1 -44.20 -18.76 -2.51
C MET A 1 -43.81 -19.99 -1.70
N GLN A 2 -44.05 -21.19 -2.22
CA GLN A 2 -43.71 -22.47 -1.56
C GLN A 2 -42.78 -23.28 -2.45
N ALA A 3 -41.85 -24.02 -1.84
CA ALA A 3 -41.12 -25.08 -2.52
C ALA A 3 -42.01 -26.34 -2.53
N ILE A 4 -42.18 -26.97 -3.69
CA ILE A 4 -42.95 -28.21 -3.82
C ILE A 4 -41.97 -29.38 -3.60
N PRO A 5 -42.26 -30.34 -2.71
CA PRO A 5 -41.51 -31.59 -2.63
C PRO A 5 -42.09 -32.62 -3.61
N GLU A 6 -41.25 -33.29 -4.39
CA GLU A 6 -41.67 -34.46 -5.17
C GLU A 6 -41.18 -35.75 -4.48
N ASP A 7 -42.14 -36.55 -4.03
CA ASP A 7 -42.02 -38.01 -3.92
C ASP A 7 -42.55 -38.61 -5.23
N ASN A 8 -41.70 -39.36 -5.94
CA ASN A 8 -42.04 -40.61 -6.65
C ASN A 8 -40.80 -41.21 -7.34
N GLN A 9 -40.38 -42.40 -6.89
CA GLN A 9 -39.59 -43.37 -7.67
C GLN A 9 -40.52 -43.98 -8.76
N ILE A 10 -40.10 -44.47 -9.94
CA ILE A 10 -39.38 -45.74 -10.27
C ILE A 10 -38.81 -45.67 -11.75
N PRO A 11 -38.19 -46.71 -12.37
CA PRO A 11 -36.75 -46.95 -12.55
C PRO A 11 -36.19 -46.78 -13.99
N SER A 12 -34.86 -46.88 -14.06
CA SER A 12 -33.92 -46.73 -15.18
C SER A 12 -34.20 -47.50 -16.49
N THR A 13 -33.83 -46.89 -17.63
CA THR A 13 -32.99 -47.52 -18.68
C THR A 13 -32.22 -46.47 -19.51
N ALA A 14 -30.89 -46.63 -19.57
CA ALA A 14 -29.91 -46.26 -20.61
C ALA A 14 -29.83 -44.82 -21.21
N GLY A 15 -28.67 -44.17 -20.98
CA GLY A 15 -28.01 -43.28 -21.95
C GLY A 15 -28.11 -41.76 -21.70
N ALA A 16 -26.96 -41.13 -21.46
CA ALA A 16 -26.69 -39.68 -21.36
C ALA A 16 -27.15 -38.93 -20.09
N SER A 17 -26.17 -38.46 -19.31
CA SER A 17 -26.36 -37.62 -18.12
C SER A 17 -26.82 -36.19 -18.50
N ALA A 18 -28.13 -35.98 -18.58
CA ALA A 18 -28.75 -34.64 -18.52
C ALA A 18 -29.03 -34.27 -17.05
N LYS A 19 -28.43 -33.18 -16.55
CA LYS A 19 -28.71 -32.65 -15.21
C LYS A 19 -30.14 -32.09 -15.16
N THR A 20 -31.07 -32.78 -14.51
CA THR A 20 -32.41 -32.24 -14.19
C THR A 20 -32.28 -31.09 -13.19
N GLN A 21 -32.63 -29.88 -13.63
CA GLN A 21 -32.49 -28.65 -12.83
C GLN A 21 -33.77 -28.43 -12.02
N ARG A 22 -33.69 -28.44 -10.67
CA ARG A 22 -34.85 -28.17 -9.80
C ARG A 22 -35.48 -26.80 -10.09
N THR A 23 -36.77 -26.76 -10.41
CA THR A 23 -37.57 -25.53 -10.62
C THR A 23 -38.35 -25.14 -9.35
N TYR A 24 -38.69 -23.86 -9.21
CA TYR A 24 -39.37 -23.27 -8.06
C TYR A 24 -40.55 -22.41 -8.54
N SER A 25 -41.72 -22.52 -7.92
CA SER A 25 -42.91 -21.75 -8.30
C SER A 25 -42.91 -20.34 -7.71
N CYS A 26 -42.86 -19.31 -8.57
CA CYS A 26 -42.80 -17.90 -8.22
C CYS A 26 -44.11 -17.17 -8.61
N GLN A 27 -44.69 -16.40 -7.70
CA GLN A 27 -45.91 -15.60 -7.91
C GLN A 27 -45.69 -14.09 -7.67
N CYS A 28 -44.47 -13.56 -7.83
CA CYS A 28 -44.24 -12.14 -7.51
C CYS A 28 -45.02 -11.20 -8.46
N PRO A 29 -45.62 -10.10 -7.97
CA PRO A 29 -46.38 -9.18 -8.81
C PRO A 29 -45.54 -8.53 -9.91
N LYS A 30 -44.29 -8.18 -9.59
CA LYS A 30 -43.40 -7.41 -10.47
C LYS A 30 -42.92 -8.18 -11.71
N PHE A 31 -42.61 -9.47 -11.56
CA PHE A 31 -42.00 -10.26 -12.64
C PHE A 31 -42.84 -11.45 -13.09
N CYS A 32 -43.74 -11.96 -12.23
CA CYS A 32 -44.63 -13.08 -12.54
C CYS A 32 -46.11 -12.66 -12.56
N LYS A 33 -46.41 -11.36 -12.41
CA LYS A 33 -47.76 -10.77 -12.47
C LYS A 33 -48.79 -11.45 -11.54
N GLY A 34 -48.33 -12.02 -10.43
CA GLY A 34 -49.20 -12.75 -9.49
C GLY A 34 -49.58 -14.17 -9.91
N VAL A 35 -49.14 -14.64 -11.09
CA VAL A 35 -49.44 -15.98 -11.61
C VAL A 35 -48.30 -16.95 -11.24
N PRO A 36 -48.60 -18.16 -10.71
CA PRO A 36 -47.56 -19.14 -10.38
C PRO A 36 -46.81 -19.56 -11.64
N THR A 37 -45.54 -19.18 -11.69
CA THR A 37 -44.65 -19.47 -12.83
C THR A 37 -43.43 -20.22 -12.34
N GLU A 38 -43.08 -21.33 -12.97
CA GLU A 38 -41.86 -22.06 -12.65
C GLU A 38 -40.60 -21.32 -13.08
N ARG A 39 -39.62 -21.24 -12.17
CA ARG A 39 -38.35 -20.54 -12.39
C ARG A 39 -37.17 -21.36 -11.88
N PRO A 40 -36.00 -21.29 -12.53
CA PRO A 40 -34.77 -21.81 -11.96
C PRO A 40 -34.47 -21.16 -10.60
N LYS A 41 -33.81 -21.90 -9.71
CA LYS A 41 -33.47 -21.47 -8.33
C LYS A 41 -32.94 -20.03 -8.26
N ALA A 42 -31.96 -19.68 -9.09
CA ALA A 42 -31.35 -18.36 -9.10
C ALA A 42 -32.36 -17.23 -9.39
N THR A 43 -33.26 -17.44 -10.35
CA THR A 43 -34.30 -16.48 -10.73
C THR A 43 -35.37 -16.36 -9.64
N PHE A 44 -35.76 -17.47 -9.02
CA PHE A 44 -36.71 -17.48 -7.91
C PHE A 44 -36.20 -16.66 -6.71
N TYR A 45 -34.96 -16.90 -6.25
CA TYR A 45 -34.40 -16.14 -5.12
C TYR A 45 -34.13 -14.68 -5.46
N ARG A 46 -33.80 -14.35 -6.72
CA ARG A 46 -33.71 -12.96 -7.19
C ARG A 46 -35.06 -12.24 -7.10
N HIS A 47 -36.14 -12.89 -7.55
CA HIS A 47 -37.49 -12.35 -7.45
C HIS A 47 -37.91 -12.17 -5.98
N LEU A 48 -37.58 -13.14 -5.11
CA LEU A 48 -37.87 -13.08 -3.67
C LEU A 48 -37.13 -11.93 -2.98
N LYS A 49 -35.85 -11.71 -3.30
CA LYS A 49 -35.01 -10.65 -2.71
C LYS A 49 -35.49 -9.25 -3.10
N ILE A 50 -35.90 -9.06 -4.36
CA ILE A 50 -36.45 -7.79 -4.84
C ILE A 50 -37.84 -7.53 -4.23
N TRP A 51 -38.67 -8.56 -4.09
CA TRP A 51 -39.98 -8.43 -3.45
C TRP A 51 -39.85 -8.07 -1.95
N LYS A 52 -38.93 -8.71 -1.22
CA LYS A 52 -38.63 -8.36 0.19
C LYS A 52 -37.98 -6.97 0.33
N GLY A 53 -37.12 -6.58 -0.61
CA GLY A 53 -36.51 -5.25 -0.63
C GLY A 53 -37.50 -4.11 -0.91
N GLY A 54 -38.52 -4.35 -1.74
CA GLY A 54 -39.59 -3.38 -2.00
C GLY A 54 -40.50 -3.14 -0.79
N ALA A 55 -40.76 -4.18 0.01
CA ALA A 55 -41.55 -4.05 1.24
C ALA A 55 -40.78 -3.32 2.36
N ALA A 56 -39.44 -3.39 2.38
CA ALA A 56 -38.60 -2.63 3.30
C ALA A 56 -38.52 -1.14 2.91
N PHE A 57 -38.53 -0.83 1.61
CA PHE A 57 -38.49 0.55 1.10
C PHE A 57 -39.79 1.32 1.36
N ALA A 58 -40.95 0.64 1.34
CA ALA A 58 -42.24 1.24 1.67
C ALA A 58 -42.44 1.56 3.17
N ARG A 59 -41.60 1.01 4.06
CA ARG A 59 -41.60 1.33 5.51
C ARG A 59 -40.57 2.39 5.91
N LEU A 60 -39.69 2.80 5.00
CA LEU A 60 -38.66 3.81 5.22
C LEU A 60 -38.99 5.18 4.63
N SER A 61 -40.14 5.34 3.97
CA SER A 61 -40.60 6.61 3.41
C SER A 61 -41.68 7.32 4.26
N SER A 62 -41.87 6.92 5.52
CA SER A 62 -42.82 7.57 6.45
C SER A 62 -42.21 7.77 7.84
N SER A 63 -41.27 8.70 7.95
CA SER A 63 -40.91 9.32 9.24
C SER A 63 -40.21 10.66 8.99
N THR A 64 -41.00 11.70 8.78
CA THR A 64 -40.56 13.10 8.77
C THR A 64 -40.33 13.53 10.22
N ILE A 65 -39.08 13.85 10.58
CA ILE A 65 -38.72 14.46 11.88
C ILE A 65 -39.11 15.96 11.83
N PRO A 66 -39.76 16.51 12.87
CA PRO A 66 -40.33 17.86 12.84
C PRO A 66 -39.28 18.97 13.01
N SER A 67 -39.44 20.04 12.23
CA SER A 67 -38.68 21.27 12.31
C SER A 67 -39.05 22.09 13.55
N LYS A 68 -38.03 22.62 14.25
CA LYS A 68 -38.18 23.58 15.35
C LYS A 68 -38.71 24.91 14.79
N ARG A 69 -39.75 25.41 15.45
CA ARG A 69 -40.44 26.69 15.22
C ARG A 69 -39.51 27.88 15.42
N ARG A 70 -39.59 28.86 14.50
CA ARG A 70 -39.34 30.28 14.75
C ARG A 70 -40.64 30.96 15.19
N PHE A 71 -40.48 32.02 15.96
CA PHE A 71 -41.51 32.88 16.54
C PHE A 71 -42.50 33.45 15.50
N GLY A 72 -43.80 33.35 15.83
CA GLY A 72 -44.74 34.46 15.98
C GLY A 72 -45.09 35.38 14.81
N ILE A 73 -46.42 35.43 14.56
CA ILE A 73 -47.29 36.60 14.33
C ILE A 73 -47.94 36.70 12.92
N ASP A 74 -49.27 36.50 12.97
CA ASP A 74 -50.42 37.10 12.28
C ASP A 74 -50.78 36.97 10.78
N GLU A 75 -52.08 36.66 10.66
CA GLU A 75 -53.11 37.12 9.72
C GLU A 75 -53.21 36.56 8.28
N GLY A 76 -54.27 35.75 8.09
CA GLY A 76 -55.35 36.12 7.15
C GLY A 76 -55.44 35.35 5.82
N PRO A 77 -56.65 35.12 5.27
CA PRO A 77 -57.00 33.87 4.60
C PRO A 77 -57.38 34.02 3.12
N GLY A 78 -57.48 32.88 2.42
CA GLY A 78 -58.23 32.72 1.17
C GLY A 78 -58.08 31.29 0.65
N ASP A 79 -59.13 30.47 0.75
CA ASP A 79 -60.17 30.30 -0.28
C ASP A 79 -59.57 29.66 -1.55
N LEU A 80 -59.94 28.47 -2.01
CA LEU A 80 -61.28 27.90 -2.17
C LEU A 80 -61.18 26.41 -2.53
N ASN A 81 -62.12 25.62 -2.00
CA ASN A 81 -63.05 24.71 -2.70
C ASN A 81 -62.54 23.82 -3.87
N ASP A 82 -63.00 22.60 -4.07
CA ASP A 82 -64.26 21.96 -3.67
C ASP A 82 -64.09 20.45 -3.93
N SER A 83 -64.52 19.59 -2.99
CA SER A 83 -65.70 18.73 -3.11
C SER A 83 -65.53 17.53 -4.06
N ALA A 84 -66.03 16.33 -3.81
CA ALA A 84 -66.79 15.78 -2.71
C ALA A 84 -66.92 14.26 -2.96
N ILE A 85 -67.48 13.61 -1.94
CA ILE A 85 -68.45 12.51 -1.98
C ILE A 85 -68.03 11.34 -1.09
N ASP A 86 -68.71 11.37 0.05
CA ASP A 86 -68.92 10.40 1.10
C ASP A 86 -69.37 9.01 0.65
N VAL A 87 -69.35 8.09 1.63
CA VAL A 87 -70.43 7.17 2.07
C VAL A 87 -69.73 5.91 2.60
N ILE A 88 -69.51 5.76 3.90
CA ILE A 88 -70.45 5.44 5.00
C ILE A 88 -70.44 3.93 5.33
N ASP A 89 -70.12 3.71 6.61
CA ASP A 89 -70.70 2.78 7.59
C ASP A 89 -70.16 1.40 7.98
N GLU A 90 -70.16 1.31 9.32
CA GLU A 90 -70.49 0.23 10.25
C GLU A 90 -69.46 -0.90 10.46
N ALA A 91 -68.81 -1.07 11.62
CA ALA A 91 -69.13 -0.98 13.07
C ALA A 91 -69.40 -2.36 13.71
N HIS A 92 -69.00 -2.44 14.99
CA HIS A 92 -69.24 -3.47 16.01
C HIS A 92 -68.24 -4.64 16.07
N ALA A 93 -67.86 -5.20 17.23
CA ALA A 93 -67.87 -4.79 18.63
C ALA A 93 -67.21 -5.95 19.44
N ARG A 94 -66.48 -5.59 20.50
CA ARG A 94 -66.49 -6.18 21.86
C ARG A 94 -65.95 -7.60 22.14
N ASP A 95 -64.95 -7.57 23.03
CA ASP A 95 -64.94 -8.12 24.41
C ASP A 95 -64.37 -9.49 24.78
N GLU A 96 -63.69 -9.42 25.94
CA GLU A 96 -63.45 -10.43 26.99
C GLU A 96 -62.40 -11.54 26.76
N LEU A 97 -61.66 -12.07 27.75
CA LEU A 97 -61.13 -11.66 29.07
C LEU A 97 -60.31 -12.88 29.55
N GLN A 98 -59.26 -12.66 30.36
CA GLN A 98 -58.70 -13.54 31.44
C GLN A 98 -57.19 -13.87 31.41
N VAL A 99 -56.57 -13.39 32.49
CA VAL A 99 -55.32 -13.78 33.21
C VAL A 99 -55.82 -14.73 34.36
N PRO A 100 -55.04 -15.57 35.12
CA PRO A 100 -53.70 -15.26 35.65
C PRO A 100 -52.72 -16.36 36.15
N SER A 101 -51.57 -15.85 36.64
CA SER A 101 -50.74 -16.30 37.81
C SER A 101 -49.71 -17.42 37.58
N THR A 102 -48.47 -17.42 38.12
CA THR A 102 -47.92 -17.02 39.45
C THR A 102 -46.38 -16.78 39.29
N SER A 103 -45.78 -15.64 39.65
CA SER A 103 -45.29 -15.12 40.97
C SER A 103 -43.92 -15.65 41.44
N THR A 104 -42.84 -14.83 41.44
CA THR A 104 -42.18 -14.12 42.60
C THR A 104 -41.17 -14.98 43.39
N HIS A 105 -40.06 -14.54 43.99
CA HIS A 105 -39.40 -13.24 44.24
C HIS A 105 -37.93 -13.49 44.67
N THR A 106 -37.03 -12.54 44.35
CA THR A 106 -35.95 -11.87 45.12
C THR A 106 -35.35 -12.51 46.39
N ILE A 107 -34.02 -12.36 46.63
CA ILE A 107 -33.41 -11.66 47.80
C ILE A 107 -31.85 -11.83 47.96
N GLN A 108 -31.19 -10.67 48.08
CA GLN A 108 -30.06 -10.21 48.94
C GLN A 108 -28.61 -10.77 48.90
N ALA A 109 -27.72 -9.78 48.99
CA ALA A 109 -26.32 -9.81 49.41
C ALA A 109 -26.18 -9.46 50.92
N GLU A 110 -24.96 -9.67 51.46
CA GLU A 110 -24.28 -9.12 52.69
C GLU A 110 -23.58 -10.25 53.52
N PRO A 111 -22.68 -9.98 54.51
CA PRO A 111 -21.34 -9.34 54.45
C PRO A 111 -20.26 -9.95 55.42
N PHE A 112 -19.06 -9.33 55.48
CA PHE A 112 -18.01 -9.30 56.55
C PHE A 112 -17.15 -10.52 56.95
N THR A 113 -15.81 -10.33 57.08
CA THR A 113 -15.05 -10.32 58.37
C THR A 113 -13.55 -9.94 58.24
N ASP A 114 -13.04 -9.30 59.28
CA ASP A 114 -11.70 -8.70 59.56
C ASP A 114 -10.54 -9.67 59.90
N HIS A 115 -9.30 -9.22 59.58
CA HIS A 115 -7.96 -9.27 60.25
C HIS A 115 -7.49 -10.49 61.11
N PRO A 116 -6.16 -10.85 61.13
CA PRO A 116 -5.14 -10.00 61.78
C PRO A 116 -3.69 -10.01 61.23
N HIS A 117 -2.98 -8.98 61.72
CA HIS A 117 -1.56 -8.62 61.73
C HIS A 117 -0.48 -9.73 61.72
N GLN A 118 0.64 -9.45 61.01
CA GLN A 118 2.02 -9.73 61.45
C GLN A 118 3.03 -8.82 60.69
N GLU A 119 3.75 -7.97 61.42
CA GLU A 119 5.01 -7.29 61.02
C GLU A 119 6.23 -8.11 61.54
N PRO A 120 7.51 -7.65 61.43
CA PRO A 120 8.30 -7.33 60.23
C PRO A 120 9.68 -8.05 60.26
N PHE A 121 10.43 -8.06 59.16
CA PHE A 121 11.90 -8.24 59.23
C PHE A 121 12.63 -7.17 58.42
N HIS A 122 13.49 -6.44 59.13
CA HIS A 122 14.42 -5.41 58.70
C HIS A 122 15.70 -6.00 58.06
N VAL A 123 16.47 -5.10 57.44
CA VAL A 123 17.97 -5.03 57.32
C VAL A 123 18.46 -5.12 55.86
N THR A 124 18.60 -3.98 55.15
CA THR A 124 19.77 -3.05 54.94
C THR A 124 20.46 -3.29 53.59
N THR A 125 20.35 -2.36 52.64
CA THR A 125 21.31 -1.30 52.21
C THR A 125 22.50 -1.75 51.36
N ASP A 126 22.76 -0.87 50.39
CA ASP A 126 24.01 -0.60 49.66
C ASP A 126 24.36 -1.45 48.43
N ALA A 127 24.20 -0.82 47.26
CA ALA A 127 25.34 -0.54 46.40
C ALA A 127 25.01 0.62 45.42
N THR A 128 25.67 1.76 45.67
CA THR A 128 25.83 2.91 44.78
C THR A 128 26.43 2.51 43.42
N VAL A 129 25.92 3.08 42.33
CA VAL A 129 26.54 3.03 40.99
C VAL A 129 26.88 4.46 40.54
N PRO A 130 28.11 4.75 40.07
CA PRO A 130 28.56 6.11 39.72
C PRO A 130 28.03 6.59 38.38
N SER A 131 27.78 7.90 38.31
CA SER A 131 27.49 8.68 37.10
C SER A 131 28.69 8.78 36.16
N LEU A 132 28.50 8.48 34.88
CA LEU A 132 29.34 9.04 33.81
C LEU A 132 28.44 9.47 32.64
N ILE A 133 28.60 10.76 32.34
CA ILE A 133 28.01 11.52 31.25
C ILE A 133 28.84 11.22 30.00
N ASP A 134 28.21 10.90 28.88
CA ASP A 134 28.80 11.06 27.55
C ASP A 134 27.72 11.50 26.55
N GLU A 135 28.13 12.40 25.67
CA GLU A 135 27.31 13.15 24.72
C GLU A 135 26.67 12.25 23.64
N ALA A 136 25.45 12.61 23.23
CA ALA A 136 24.63 11.85 22.28
C ALA A 136 25.17 11.94 20.84
N PRO A 137 25.26 10.83 20.08
CA PRO A 137 25.41 10.86 18.64
C PRO A 137 24.07 11.23 17.98
N HIS A 138 24.14 12.13 17.00
CA HIS A 138 23.06 12.42 16.06
C HIS A 138 22.95 11.30 15.01
N ASP A 139 21.72 10.99 14.63
CA ASP A 139 21.30 10.07 13.55
C ASP A 139 21.51 8.56 13.79
N VAL A 140 20.49 7.93 14.39
CA VAL A 140 20.28 6.47 14.39
C VAL A 140 18.84 6.19 13.92
N PRO A 141 18.61 5.26 12.98
CA PRO A 141 17.29 5.04 12.37
C PRO A 141 16.21 4.71 13.41
N HIS A 142 15.08 5.42 13.31
CA HIS A 142 13.96 5.42 14.26
C HIS A 142 13.25 4.05 14.47
N ASN A 143 13.63 3.02 13.69
CA ASN A 143 12.99 1.69 13.66
C ASN A 143 13.94 0.50 13.87
N ALA A 144 15.10 0.68 14.52
CA ALA A 144 15.88 -0.48 14.97
C ALA A 144 15.01 -1.39 15.86
N PRO A 145 14.99 -2.73 15.64
CA PRO A 145 14.48 -3.66 16.64
C PRO A 145 15.25 -3.46 17.93
N TRP A 146 14.68 -3.91 19.05
CA TRP A 146 15.36 -3.99 20.33
C TRP A 146 16.64 -4.85 20.17
N THR A 147 17.76 -4.23 19.81
CA THR A 147 19.08 -4.82 19.91
C THR A 147 19.58 -4.52 21.31
N LEU A 148 19.99 -5.57 22.01
CA LEU A 148 20.74 -5.44 23.26
C LEU A 148 22.03 -4.67 22.92
N SER A 149 22.03 -3.36 23.14
CA SER A 149 23.25 -2.57 23.26
C SER A 149 23.93 -2.99 24.57
N GLY A 150 24.70 -4.07 24.50
CA GLY A 150 25.45 -4.59 25.64
C GLY A 150 25.97 -6.00 25.36
N ASN A 151 27.30 -6.12 25.29
CA ASN A 151 28.05 -7.37 25.23
C ASN A 151 27.52 -8.44 26.20
N THR A 152 26.61 -9.28 25.75
CA THR A 152 26.33 -10.58 26.37
C THR A 152 26.02 -11.56 25.24
N ALA A 153 26.96 -12.50 25.04
CA ALA A 153 26.79 -13.59 24.10
C ALA A 153 25.58 -14.46 24.49
N PRO A 154 24.80 -14.97 23.52
CA PRO A 154 23.72 -15.90 23.82
C PRO A 154 24.28 -17.20 24.44
N PRO A 155 23.57 -17.84 25.40
CA PRO A 155 24.05 -19.07 26.04
C PRO A 155 24.23 -20.20 25.02
N SER A 156 25.40 -20.80 25.07
CA SER A 156 25.76 -22.03 24.36
C SER A 156 24.97 -23.21 24.92
N GLU A 157 24.20 -23.88 24.06
CA GLU A 157 24.13 -25.35 23.94
C GLU A 157 22.97 -25.72 23.03
N LEU A 158 23.27 -25.84 21.72
CA LEU A 158 22.77 -26.80 20.74
C LEU A 158 23.14 -26.30 19.34
N GLY A 159 24.22 -26.86 18.79
CA GLY A 159 24.52 -26.89 17.35
C GLY A 159 24.70 -25.55 16.63
N ARG A 160 25.75 -24.79 16.96
CA ARG A 160 26.31 -23.79 16.03
C ARG A 160 27.04 -24.50 14.89
N PRO A 161 26.96 -24.02 13.63
CA PRO A 161 28.09 -24.11 12.72
C PRO A 161 29.23 -23.27 13.32
N GLU A 162 30.39 -23.87 13.55
CA GLU A 162 31.62 -23.19 13.92
C GLU A 162 32.06 -22.29 12.75
N ASN A 163 31.56 -21.05 12.67
CA ASN A 163 32.21 -19.85 12.14
C ASN A 163 31.17 -18.79 11.72
N LEU A 164 30.96 -17.78 12.58
CA LEU A 164 30.41 -16.49 12.15
C LEU A 164 31.39 -15.68 11.29
N ALA A 165 32.62 -16.18 11.10
CA ALA A 165 33.59 -15.69 10.13
C ALA A 165 33.35 -16.24 8.70
N ASP A 166 32.48 -17.25 8.54
CA ASP A 166 32.25 -17.96 7.26
C ASP A 166 30.91 -17.61 6.60
N VAL A 167 30.13 -16.66 7.15
CA VAL A 167 29.12 -15.97 6.34
C VAL A 167 29.91 -15.16 5.32
N PRO A 168 29.71 -15.32 3.98
CA PRO A 168 30.41 -14.52 2.99
C PRO A 168 30.33 -13.07 3.42
N GLN A 169 31.50 -12.45 3.62
CA GLN A 169 31.54 -11.03 3.92
C GLN A 169 30.69 -10.36 2.83
N LEU A 170 29.65 -9.62 3.24
CA LEU A 170 29.02 -8.62 2.39
C LEU A 170 30.08 -7.56 2.13
N GLN A 171 31.09 -7.90 1.33
CA GLN A 171 31.98 -6.92 0.78
C GLN A 171 31.12 -6.23 -0.26
N HIS A 172 30.90 -4.92 -0.09
CA HIS A 172 30.88 -4.06 -1.25
C HIS A 172 32.25 -4.22 -1.90
N THR A 173 32.47 -5.31 -2.63
CA THR A 173 33.54 -5.30 -3.60
C THR A 173 33.13 -4.23 -4.58
N PHE A 174 33.74 -3.06 -4.46
CA PHE A 174 34.07 -2.18 -5.57
C PHE A 174 35.00 -2.94 -6.55
N ALA A 175 34.66 -4.19 -6.86
CA ALA A 175 35.11 -4.82 -8.07
C ALA A 175 34.48 -3.94 -9.12
N THR A 176 35.33 -3.10 -9.71
CA THR A 176 35.07 -2.38 -10.94
C THR A 176 34.24 -3.32 -11.80
N LEU A 177 32.93 -3.10 -11.82
CA LEU A 177 32.10 -3.60 -12.88
C LEU A 177 32.56 -2.74 -14.05
N ALA A 178 33.69 -3.16 -14.64
CA ALA A 178 33.84 -2.94 -16.05
C ALA A 178 32.61 -3.64 -16.63
N LEU A 179 31.55 -2.87 -16.83
CA LEU A 179 30.60 -3.04 -17.92
C LEU A 179 31.41 -2.91 -19.21
N GLY A 180 32.43 -3.76 -19.37
CA GLY A 180 33.14 -3.94 -20.61
C GLY A 180 32.08 -4.45 -21.54
N ASP A 181 31.73 -3.62 -22.52
CA ASP A 181 30.76 -3.87 -23.58
C ASP A 181 29.81 -5.02 -23.22
N ILE A 182 28.89 -4.77 -22.26
CA ILE A 182 27.68 -5.60 -22.24
C ILE A 182 26.91 -5.17 -23.49
N ASP A 183 27.38 -5.64 -24.64
CA ASP A 183 26.53 -6.09 -25.70
C ASP A 183 25.56 -7.04 -25.00
N GLN A 184 24.45 -6.50 -24.51
CA GLN A 184 23.22 -7.26 -24.43
C GLN A 184 22.97 -7.64 -25.87
N ALA A 185 23.60 -8.74 -26.30
CA ALA A 185 23.49 -9.26 -27.63
C ALA A 185 21.99 -9.51 -27.81
N LEU A 186 21.35 -8.51 -28.41
CA LEU A 186 20.03 -8.62 -28.96
C LEU A 186 20.04 -9.92 -29.78
N PRO A 187 18.97 -10.72 -29.73
CA PRO A 187 18.88 -11.92 -30.54
C PRO A 187 19.36 -11.58 -31.96
N PRO A 188 20.25 -12.40 -32.56
CA PRO A 188 20.98 -12.06 -33.76
C PRO A 188 20.05 -11.48 -34.82
N GLU A 189 20.52 -10.38 -35.43
CA GLU A 189 19.84 -9.63 -36.48
C GLU A 189 19.22 -10.55 -37.56
N ASP A 190 18.07 -10.10 -38.09
CA ASP A 190 17.45 -10.47 -39.36
C ASP A 190 16.57 -11.71 -39.53
N THR A 191 16.38 -12.61 -38.55
CA THR A 191 15.40 -13.71 -38.73
C THR A 191 14.18 -13.61 -37.81
N PRO A 192 13.00 -13.23 -38.34
CA PRO A 192 11.74 -13.26 -37.59
C PRO A 192 11.47 -14.65 -37.01
N SER A 193 11.04 -14.72 -35.74
CA SER A 193 10.65 -15.98 -35.14
C SER A 193 9.53 -16.66 -35.93
N LYS A 194 9.54 -18.00 -35.93
CA LYS A 194 8.44 -18.80 -36.50
C LYS A 194 7.24 -18.95 -35.55
N ILE A 195 7.37 -18.43 -34.33
CA ILE A 195 6.31 -18.44 -33.32
C ILE A 195 5.63 -17.07 -33.35
N GLU A 196 4.34 -17.04 -33.65
CA GLU A 196 3.61 -15.80 -33.92
C GLU A 196 3.68 -14.80 -32.74
N ASP A 197 3.47 -15.27 -31.51
CA ASP A 197 3.52 -14.40 -30.32
C ASP A 197 4.92 -13.78 -30.09
N ILE A 198 6.00 -14.54 -30.37
CA ILE A 198 7.37 -14.03 -30.29
C ILE A 198 7.62 -13.04 -31.41
N LYS A 199 7.19 -13.38 -32.63
CA LYS A 199 7.36 -12.52 -33.81
C LYS A 199 6.69 -11.16 -33.58
N ILE A 200 5.47 -11.14 -33.06
CA ILE A 200 4.75 -9.92 -32.66
C ILE A 200 5.55 -9.13 -31.61
N ALA A 201 6.06 -9.80 -30.57
CA ALA A 201 6.88 -9.13 -29.56
C ALA A 201 8.18 -8.53 -30.16
N GLN A 202 8.85 -9.24 -31.06
CA GLN A 202 10.01 -8.76 -31.81
C GLN A 202 9.68 -7.59 -32.74
N GLU A 203 8.47 -7.53 -33.31
CA GLU A 203 7.99 -6.40 -34.11
C GLU A 203 7.77 -5.15 -33.24
N PHE A 204 7.17 -5.29 -32.06
CA PHE A 204 7.06 -4.19 -31.09
C PHE A 204 8.43 -3.70 -30.61
N VAL A 205 9.34 -4.63 -30.26
CA VAL A 205 10.73 -4.30 -29.87
C VAL A 205 11.44 -3.53 -30.99
N ARG A 206 11.37 -3.99 -32.24
CA ARG A 206 11.96 -3.28 -33.39
C ARG A 206 11.31 -1.93 -33.65
N ALA A 207 10.00 -1.82 -33.51
CA ALA A 207 9.32 -0.54 -33.64
C ALA A 207 9.80 0.45 -32.56
N LEU A 208 10.02 -0.03 -31.33
CA LEU A 208 10.55 0.77 -30.23
C LEU A 208 12.01 1.21 -30.46
N GLN A 209 12.84 0.30 -30.98
CA GLN A 209 14.23 0.59 -31.40
C GLN A 209 14.30 1.63 -32.52
N ASN A 210 13.25 1.77 -33.33
CA ASN A 210 13.13 2.79 -34.38
C ASN A 210 12.27 4.00 -33.99
N ALA A 211 11.81 4.06 -32.73
CA ALA A 211 11.01 5.17 -32.25
C ALA A 211 11.66 6.54 -32.48
N SER A 212 10.84 7.49 -32.91
CA SER A 212 11.18 8.89 -33.19
C SER A 212 10.00 9.78 -32.76
N LEU A 213 10.28 11.04 -32.40
CA LEU A 213 9.24 12.04 -32.13
C LEU A 213 8.57 12.57 -33.42
N ASP A 214 9.19 12.36 -34.59
CA ASP A 214 8.66 12.76 -35.91
C ASP A 214 7.70 11.73 -36.54
N ASP A 215 7.18 10.79 -35.76
CA ASP A 215 6.31 9.69 -36.21
C ASP A 215 4.84 10.09 -36.45
N GLY A 216 4.48 11.36 -36.19
CA GLY A 216 3.13 11.88 -36.30
C GLY A 216 2.20 11.54 -35.12
N SER A 217 2.74 11.03 -34.02
CA SER A 217 1.97 10.76 -32.78
C SER A 217 1.55 12.03 -32.03
N HIS A 218 2.26 13.14 -32.25
CA HIS A 218 2.01 14.44 -31.65
C HIS A 218 1.45 15.42 -32.67
N SER A 219 0.68 16.40 -32.22
CA SER A 219 0.36 17.55 -33.07
C SER A 219 1.64 18.36 -33.36
N PRO A 220 1.73 19.08 -34.49
CA PRO A 220 2.89 19.92 -34.78
C PRO A 220 3.19 20.94 -33.69
N GLU A 221 2.15 21.48 -33.04
CA GLU A 221 2.28 22.42 -31.91
C GLU A 221 2.84 21.73 -30.66
N ASP A 222 2.37 20.51 -30.34
CA ASP A 222 2.88 19.75 -29.18
C ASP A 222 4.34 19.36 -29.36
N LEU A 223 4.72 18.94 -30.57
CA LEU A 223 6.10 18.58 -30.90
C LEU A 223 7.02 19.80 -30.85
N ASP A 224 6.56 20.95 -31.35
CA ASP A 224 7.31 22.21 -31.27
C ASP A 224 7.50 22.63 -29.81
N ASN A 225 6.44 22.60 -28.99
CA ASN A 225 6.53 22.89 -27.56
C ASN A 225 7.47 21.92 -26.81
N LEU A 226 7.49 20.65 -27.20
CA LEU A 226 8.37 19.64 -26.60
C LEU A 226 9.85 19.91 -26.93
N ARG A 227 10.16 20.40 -28.13
CA ARG A 227 11.53 20.76 -28.57
C ARG A 227 11.95 22.16 -28.12
N HIS A 228 10.99 23.07 -27.95
CA HIS A 228 11.19 24.47 -27.62
C HIS A 228 10.38 24.84 -26.37
N PRO A 229 10.78 24.36 -25.17
CA PRO A 229 10.05 24.66 -23.94
C PRO A 229 10.10 26.18 -23.64
N PRO A 230 9.07 26.73 -22.97
CA PRO A 230 9.09 28.13 -22.54
C PRO A 230 10.31 28.46 -21.67
N GLU A 231 10.98 29.57 -21.97
CA GLU A 231 12.24 29.99 -21.34
C GLU A 231 12.05 31.07 -20.25
N GLU A 232 10.84 31.15 -19.69
CA GLU A 232 10.50 32.09 -18.62
C GLU A 232 9.68 31.41 -17.51
N VAL A 233 9.86 31.94 -16.29
CA VAL A 233 9.02 31.55 -15.15
C VAL A 233 7.60 32.03 -15.41
N PHE A 234 6.64 31.13 -15.25
CA PHE A 234 5.24 31.48 -15.47
C PHE A 234 4.74 32.43 -14.38
N ASN A 235 4.48 33.69 -14.74
CA ASN A 235 3.94 34.68 -13.81
C ASN A 235 2.41 34.66 -13.83
N ILE A 236 1.80 33.88 -12.93
CA ILE A 236 0.33 33.81 -12.80
C ILE A 236 -0.28 35.12 -12.30
N ASP A 237 0.47 35.93 -11.53
CA ASP A 237 0.00 37.19 -10.96
C ASP A 237 -0.15 38.30 -12.02
N ALA A 238 0.45 38.12 -13.19
CA ALA A 238 0.27 39.03 -14.33
C ALA A 238 -1.16 38.99 -14.91
N ASP A 239 -1.92 37.91 -14.65
CA ASP A 239 -3.31 37.75 -15.07
C ASP A 239 -4.19 37.25 -13.89
N PRO A 240 -4.66 38.18 -13.02
CA PRO A 240 -5.45 37.83 -11.86
C PRO A 240 -6.76 37.10 -12.19
N ASP A 241 -7.36 37.36 -13.35
CA ASP A 241 -8.60 36.72 -13.78
C ASP A 241 -8.36 35.27 -14.22
N LEU A 242 -7.23 34.99 -14.88
CA LEU A 242 -6.79 33.63 -15.17
C LEU A 242 -6.46 32.86 -13.89
N CYS A 243 -5.72 33.49 -12.96
CA CYS A 243 -5.43 32.91 -11.65
C CYS A 243 -6.71 32.49 -10.94
N PHE A 244 -7.66 33.42 -10.82
CA PHE A 244 -8.93 33.17 -10.16
C PHE A 244 -9.74 32.07 -10.87
N SER A 245 -9.75 32.05 -12.21
CA SER A 245 -10.42 31.00 -12.99
C SER A 245 -9.83 29.62 -12.72
N ILE A 246 -8.50 29.51 -12.65
CA ILE A 246 -7.79 28.26 -12.35
C ILE A 246 -8.07 27.81 -10.92
N GLU A 247 -7.99 28.70 -9.94
CA GLU A 247 -8.28 28.37 -8.53
C GLU A 247 -9.68 27.79 -8.36
N ILE A 248 -10.68 28.41 -9.00
CA ILE A 248 -12.05 27.87 -9.00
C ILE A 248 -12.07 26.51 -9.69
N PHE A 249 -11.50 26.39 -10.88
CA PHE A 249 -11.48 25.12 -11.63
C PHE A 249 -10.88 23.97 -10.79
N LEU A 250 -9.82 24.24 -10.04
CA LEU A 250 -9.23 23.28 -9.10
C LEU A 250 -10.14 23.00 -7.90
N ALA A 251 -10.69 24.04 -7.27
CA ALA A 251 -11.53 23.93 -6.08
C ALA A 251 -12.83 23.14 -6.33
N ILE A 252 -13.43 23.29 -7.51
CA ILE A 252 -14.64 22.55 -7.90
C ILE A 252 -14.36 21.42 -8.90
N GLY A 253 -13.13 20.91 -8.93
CA GLY A 253 -12.71 19.86 -9.86
C GLY A 253 -13.52 18.56 -9.77
N ASN A 254 -14.17 18.28 -8.63
CA ASN A 254 -15.05 17.11 -8.44
C ASN A 254 -16.55 17.41 -8.62
N ALA A 255 -16.91 18.66 -8.95
CA ALA A 255 -18.28 19.09 -9.17
C ALA A 255 -18.67 18.99 -10.66
N SER A 256 -19.96 19.22 -10.95
CA SER A 256 -20.46 19.22 -12.33
C SER A 256 -20.02 20.50 -13.07
N GLN A 257 -19.92 20.42 -14.40
CA GLN A 257 -19.74 21.62 -15.24
C GLN A 257 -20.82 22.69 -14.96
N LYS A 258 -22.05 22.26 -14.69
CA LYS A 258 -23.16 23.14 -14.29
C LYS A 258 -22.83 23.93 -13.02
N THR A 259 -22.12 23.33 -12.06
CA THR A 259 -21.67 24.01 -10.83
C THR A 259 -20.68 25.12 -11.17
N TYR A 260 -19.72 24.87 -12.06
CA TYR A 260 -18.78 25.90 -12.55
C TYR A 260 -19.52 27.07 -13.20
N HIS A 261 -20.44 26.78 -14.12
CA HIS A 261 -21.23 27.83 -14.78
C HIS A 261 -22.06 28.64 -13.77
N ALA A 262 -22.74 27.98 -12.82
CA ALA A 262 -23.53 28.67 -11.81
C ALA A 262 -22.68 29.60 -10.93
N PHE A 263 -21.49 29.14 -10.51
CA PHE A 263 -20.54 29.97 -9.76
C PHE A 263 -20.10 31.17 -10.58
N ARG A 264 -19.67 30.93 -11.83
CA ARG A 264 -19.26 32.00 -12.75
C ARG A 264 -20.34 33.06 -12.93
N GLU A 265 -21.58 32.64 -13.22
CA GLU A 265 -22.71 33.57 -13.39
C GLU A 265 -23.01 34.36 -12.12
N ALA A 266 -22.88 33.75 -10.93
CA ALA A 266 -23.04 34.46 -9.66
C ALA A 266 -21.93 35.50 -9.43
N THR A 267 -20.69 35.13 -9.72
CA THR A 267 -19.52 36.01 -9.60
C THR A 267 -19.62 37.20 -10.56
N LEU A 268 -19.93 36.96 -11.83
CA LEU A 268 -20.07 38.02 -12.84
C LEU A 268 -21.26 38.96 -12.53
N ARG A 269 -22.32 38.46 -11.90
CA ARG A 269 -23.42 39.32 -11.42
C ARG A 269 -22.98 40.27 -10.32
N ARG A 270 -22.10 39.83 -9.41
CA ARG A 270 -21.58 40.66 -8.30
C ARG A 270 -20.41 41.55 -8.74
N PHE A 271 -19.59 41.05 -9.66
CA PHE A 271 -18.35 41.65 -10.17
C PHE A 271 -18.32 41.62 -11.72
N PRO A 272 -19.05 42.52 -12.40
CA PRO A 272 -19.21 42.48 -13.86
C PRO A 272 -17.92 42.67 -14.68
N ASN A 273 -16.90 43.29 -14.08
CA ASN A 273 -15.62 43.55 -14.73
C ASN A 273 -14.59 42.42 -14.56
N CYS A 274 -14.94 41.34 -13.84
CA CYS A 274 -14.06 40.18 -13.68
C CYS A 274 -14.04 39.36 -14.97
N GLY A 275 -12.87 39.15 -15.57
CA GLY A 275 -12.66 38.40 -16.81
C GLY A 275 -12.74 36.88 -16.64
N LEU A 276 -13.64 36.37 -15.80
CA LEU A 276 -13.68 34.95 -15.44
C LEU A 276 -13.97 34.04 -16.66
N LEU A 277 -13.05 33.12 -16.92
CA LEU A 277 -13.11 32.20 -18.05
C LEU A 277 -14.26 31.19 -17.93
N SER A 278 -14.84 30.79 -19.05
CA SER A 278 -15.74 29.63 -19.12
C SER A 278 -15.01 28.33 -18.76
N TYR A 279 -15.75 27.25 -18.46
CA TYR A 279 -15.17 25.95 -18.14
C TYR A 279 -14.26 25.42 -19.28
N GLU A 280 -14.69 25.61 -20.51
CA GLU A 280 -13.99 25.20 -21.73
C GLU A 280 -12.74 26.05 -21.97
N GLN A 281 -12.84 27.36 -21.72
CA GLN A 281 -11.74 28.29 -21.83
C GLN A 281 -10.66 27.98 -20.78
N VAL A 282 -11.03 27.82 -19.51
CA VAL A 282 -10.05 27.48 -18.45
C VAL A 282 -9.45 26.10 -18.69
N LYS A 283 -10.23 25.09 -19.10
CA LYS A 283 -9.69 23.76 -19.45
C LYS A 283 -8.65 23.85 -20.58
N ARG A 284 -8.92 24.68 -21.61
CA ARG A 284 -7.96 24.92 -22.70
C ARG A 284 -6.70 25.62 -22.21
N ARG A 285 -6.84 26.64 -21.35
CA ARG A 285 -5.69 27.34 -20.76
C ARG A 285 -4.85 26.41 -19.89
N VAL A 286 -5.47 25.56 -19.08
CA VAL A 286 -4.78 24.54 -18.27
C VAL A 286 -3.98 23.58 -19.18
N ALA A 287 -4.59 23.08 -20.26
CA ALA A 287 -3.90 22.23 -21.23
C ALA A 287 -2.70 22.96 -21.86
N GLN A 288 -2.88 24.20 -22.34
CA GLN A 288 -1.83 25.02 -22.93
C GLN A 288 -0.68 25.34 -21.98
N ILE A 289 -0.97 25.70 -20.72
CA ILE A 289 0.06 26.00 -19.72
C ILE A 289 0.86 24.75 -19.36
N SER A 290 0.16 23.61 -19.21
CA SER A 290 0.78 22.33 -18.86
C SER A 290 1.55 21.69 -20.01
N GLY A 291 1.20 21.97 -21.27
CA GLY A 291 1.73 21.30 -22.45
C GLY A 291 1.31 19.83 -22.61
N ILE A 292 0.37 19.34 -21.79
CA ILE A 292 -0.02 17.92 -21.76
C ILE A 292 -1.30 17.70 -22.55
N HIS A 293 -1.17 17.00 -23.68
CA HIS A 293 -2.26 16.49 -24.50
C HIS A 293 -2.20 14.96 -24.59
N PRO A 294 -3.35 14.27 -24.60
CA PRO A 294 -3.36 12.81 -24.70
C PRO A 294 -3.05 12.35 -26.13
N ILE A 295 -2.25 11.29 -26.24
CA ILE A 295 -2.13 10.49 -27.46
C ILE A 295 -3.25 9.44 -27.40
N ILE A 296 -4.20 9.52 -28.33
CA ILE A 296 -5.39 8.68 -28.35
C ILE A 296 -5.24 7.61 -29.44
N HIS A 297 -5.47 6.36 -29.06
CA HIS A 297 -5.42 5.23 -29.99
C HIS A 297 -6.66 4.36 -29.91
N ASP A 298 -7.05 3.82 -31.06
CA ASP A 298 -8.15 2.88 -31.18
C ASP A 298 -7.78 1.55 -30.48
N MET A 299 -8.78 0.90 -29.90
CA MET A 299 -8.62 -0.43 -29.32
C MET A 299 -9.79 -1.35 -29.65
N CYS A 300 -9.55 -2.64 -29.51
CA CYS A 300 -10.60 -3.64 -29.61
C CYS A 300 -11.60 -3.49 -28.45
N VAL A 301 -12.90 -3.56 -28.74
CA VAL A 301 -14.01 -3.51 -27.75
C VAL A 301 -13.96 -4.61 -26.68
N ASN A 302 -13.23 -5.70 -26.96
CA ASN A 302 -13.00 -6.81 -26.03
C ASN A 302 -11.63 -6.71 -25.33
N SER A 303 -10.97 -5.55 -25.39
CA SER A 303 -9.63 -5.27 -24.84
C SER A 303 -8.55 -6.27 -25.27
N CYS A 304 -8.70 -6.89 -26.44
CA CYS A 304 -7.72 -7.88 -26.90
C CYS A 304 -6.39 -7.23 -27.28
N ILE A 305 -6.44 -6.17 -28.08
CA ILE A 305 -5.29 -5.40 -28.57
C ILE A 305 -5.65 -3.90 -28.64
N ALA A 306 -4.63 -3.05 -28.59
CA ALA A 306 -4.65 -1.73 -29.18
C ALA A 306 -4.22 -1.80 -30.65
N TYR A 307 -4.77 -0.94 -31.50
CA TYR A 307 -4.38 -0.84 -32.91
C TYR A 307 -3.13 0.05 -33.05
N THR A 308 -2.02 -0.42 -32.50
CA THR A 308 -0.72 0.26 -32.38
C THR A 308 0.40 -0.67 -32.83
N GLY A 309 1.61 -0.12 -33.09
CA GLY A 309 2.76 -0.90 -33.53
C GLY A 309 2.42 -1.80 -34.75
N PRO A 310 2.73 -3.11 -34.73
CA PRO A 310 2.39 -4.02 -35.83
C PRO A 310 0.88 -4.14 -36.13
N PHE A 311 -0.01 -3.69 -35.23
CA PHE A 311 -1.45 -3.77 -35.42
C PHE A 311 -2.10 -2.50 -36.01
N HIS A 312 -1.33 -1.43 -36.24
CA HIS A 312 -1.90 -0.11 -36.58
C HIS A 312 -2.71 -0.07 -37.89
N LEU A 313 -2.41 -0.93 -38.86
CA LEU A 313 -3.12 -1.02 -40.15
C LEU A 313 -4.34 -1.96 -40.12
N LEU A 314 -4.60 -2.64 -39.00
CA LEU A 314 -5.70 -3.60 -38.93
C LEU A 314 -7.04 -2.87 -38.76
N ASP A 315 -8.03 -3.29 -39.55
CA ASP A 315 -9.43 -2.83 -39.43
C ASP A 315 -10.29 -3.79 -38.57
N LYS A 316 -9.74 -4.95 -38.20
CA LYS A 316 -10.39 -5.98 -37.37
C LYS A 316 -9.38 -6.57 -36.39
N CYS A 317 -9.86 -6.96 -35.21
CA CYS A 317 -9.00 -7.58 -34.20
C CYS A 317 -8.52 -8.97 -34.67
N PRO A 318 -7.22 -9.29 -34.62
CA PRO A 318 -6.71 -10.59 -35.05
C PRO A 318 -7.08 -11.73 -34.07
N MET A 319 -7.48 -11.40 -32.83
CA MET A 319 -7.80 -12.38 -31.80
C MET A 319 -9.30 -12.71 -31.69
N CYS A 320 -10.18 -11.74 -31.92
CA CYS A 320 -11.63 -11.93 -31.78
C CYS A 320 -12.45 -11.51 -33.00
N SER A 321 -11.79 -11.01 -34.06
CA SER A 321 -12.39 -10.60 -35.33
C SER A 321 -13.40 -9.44 -35.26
N GLU A 322 -13.64 -8.87 -34.07
CA GLU A 322 -14.45 -7.66 -33.92
C GLU A 322 -13.90 -6.51 -34.78
N PRO A 323 -14.78 -5.76 -35.48
CA PRO A 323 -14.36 -4.60 -36.25
C PRO A 323 -13.85 -3.48 -35.35
N ARG A 324 -12.84 -2.76 -35.84
CA ARG A 324 -12.27 -1.55 -35.23
C ARG A 324 -13.24 -0.39 -35.23
N TYR A 325 -13.92 -0.18 -36.36
CA TYR A 325 -14.80 0.96 -36.59
C TYR A 325 -16.29 0.64 -36.48
N ASN A 326 -17.09 1.66 -36.17
CA ASN A 326 -18.55 1.58 -36.15
C ASN A 326 -19.06 1.27 -37.55
N GLN A 327 -19.67 0.09 -37.72
CA GLN A 327 -20.12 -0.39 -39.02
C GLN A 327 -21.28 0.43 -39.58
N ILE A 328 -22.12 1.04 -38.73
CA ILE A 328 -23.25 1.87 -39.18
C ILE A 328 -22.72 3.15 -39.83
N THR A 329 -21.84 3.88 -39.14
CA THR A 329 -21.22 5.10 -39.66
C THR A 329 -20.37 4.82 -40.90
N LEU A 330 -19.60 3.74 -40.88
CA LEU A 330 -18.76 3.34 -42.01
C LEU A 330 -19.60 3.01 -43.25
N GLN A 331 -20.72 2.31 -43.10
CA GLN A 331 -21.61 1.99 -44.22
C GLN A 331 -22.37 3.23 -44.71
N ALA A 332 -22.89 4.07 -43.81
CA ALA A 332 -23.63 5.28 -44.15
C ALA A 332 -22.77 6.30 -44.90
N SER A 333 -21.47 6.37 -44.59
CA SER A 333 -20.51 7.25 -45.23
C SER A 333 -19.81 6.63 -46.46
N ALA A 334 -20.22 5.43 -46.90
CA ALA A 334 -19.53 4.67 -47.95
C ALA A 334 -18.01 4.53 -47.71
N GLY A 335 -17.62 4.37 -46.44
CA GLY A 335 -16.22 4.19 -46.02
C GLY A 335 -15.43 5.47 -45.79
N GLN A 336 -16.03 6.65 -45.98
CA GLN A 336 -15.35 7.95 -45.81
C GLN A 336 -15.17 8.32 -44.33
N GLU A 337 -16.11 7.93 -43.46
CA GLU A 337 -16.08 8.27 -42.04
C GLU A 337 -15.75 7.02 -41.21
N LYS A 338 -14.55 7.03 -40.59
CA LYS A 338 -14.05 5.97 -39.73
C LYS A 338 -14.12 6.40 -38.27
N VAL A 339 -15.18 6.00 -37.59
CA VAL A 339 -15.34 6.24 -36.15
C VAL A 339 -14.93 4.99 -35.37
N PRO A 340 -13.89 5.04 -34.52
CA PRO A 340 -13.50 3.89 -33.71
C PRO A 340 -14.59 3.51 -32.72
N ARG A 341 -14.71 2.21 -32.41
CA ARG A 341 -15.69 1.73 -31.44
C ARG A 341 -15.24 1.92 -30.00
N GLN A 342 -13.94 1.98 -29.77
CA GLN A 342 -13.33 2.19 -28.46
C GLN A 342 -11.92 2.75 -28.62
N GLU A 343 -11.52 3.59 -27.68
CA GLU A 343 -10.24 4.29 -27.65
C GLU A 343 -9.62 4.17 -26.26
N PHE A 344 -8.30 4.31 -26.17
CA PHE A 344 -7.59 4.43 -24.91
C PHE A 344 -6.62 5.62 -24.95
N TYR A 345 -6.21 6.08 -23.77
CA TYR A 345 -5.44 7.32 -23.63
C TYR A 345 -4.05 6.99 -23.12
N THR A 346 -3.05 7.51 -23.81
CA THR A 346 -1.66 7.59 -23.36
C THR A 346 -1.31 9.04 -23.09
N LEU A 347 -0.66 9.31 -21.97
CA LEU A 347 -0.21 10.64 -21.59
C LEU A 347 1.32 10.68 -21.71
N PRO A 348 1.88 11.53 -22.60
CA PRO A 348 3.31 11.56 -22.86
C PRO A 348 4.08 12.01 -21.62
N VAL A 349 5.18 11.32 -21.30
CA VAL A 349 5.99 11.61 -20.12
C VAL A 349 6.85 12.88 -20.30
N GLY A 350 7.23 13.22 -21.53
CA GLY A 350 8.10 14.36 -21.85
C GLY A 350 7.59 15.71 -21.32
N PRO A 351 6.38 16.17 -21.71
CA PRO A 351 5.82 17.43 -21.21
C PRO A 351 5.61 17.44 -19.69
N GLN A 352 5.27 16.28 -19.11
CA GLN A 352 5.14 16.13 -17.66
C GLN A 352 6.48 16.34 -16.94
N LEU A 353 7.59 15.84 -17.50
CA LEU A 353 8.94 16.07 -16.97
C LEU A 353 9.38 17.52 -17.15
N GLN A 354 9.13 18.13 -18.32
CA GLN A 354 9.43 19.55 -18.55
C GLN A 354 8.79 20.44 -17.48
N ALA A 355 7.52 20.17 -17.12
CA ALA A 355 6.80 20.95 -16.12
C ALA A 355 7.49 20.98 -14.74
N LEU A 356 8.22 19.92 -14.35
CA LEU A 356 8.92 19.84 -13.06
C LEU A 356 10.12 20.81 -12.96
N TRP A 357 10.66 21.28 -14.09
CA TRP A 357 11.80 22.20 -14.12
C TRP A 357 11.40 23.68 -14.22
N ARG A 358 10.09 23.98 -14.35
CA ARG A 358 9.58 25.32 -14.66
C ARG A 358 9.39 26.23 -13.46
N SER A 359 9.55 25.72 -12.24
CA SER A 359 9.60 26.52 -11.00
C SER A 359 10.93 26.31 -10.30
N VAL A 360 11.41 27.34 -9.61
CA VAL A 360 12.70 27.30 -8.90
C VAL A 360 12.66 26.24 -7.79
N GLU A 361 11.52 26.15 -7.11
CA GLU A 361 11.29 25.25 -5.97
C GLU A 361 11.34 23.78 -6.40
N ILE A 362 10.62 23.40 -7.48
CA ILE A 362 10.61 22.00 -7.93
C ILE A 362 11.89 21.64 -8.68
N ALA A 363 12.49 22.57 -9.44
CA ALA A 363 13.78 22.33 -10.08
C ALA A 363 14.90 22.04 -9.06
N ASP A 364 14.92 22.72 -7.92
CA ASP A 364 15.88 22.42 -6.86
C ASP A 364 15.64 21.02 -6.25
N LEU A 365 14.37 20.63 -6.06
CA LEU A 365 14.01 19.30 -5.57
C LEU A 365 14.40 18.18 -6.54
N MET A 366 14.32 18.42 -7.86
CA MET A 366 14.75 17.47 -8.91
C MET A 366 16.26 17.17 -8.88
N ARG A 367 17.07 17.94 -8.15
CA ARG A 367 18.51 17.66 -7.95
C ARG A 367 18.78 16.73 -6.77
N TYR A 368 17.74 16.18 -6.13
CA TYR A 368 17.91 15.31 -4.96
C TYR A 368 18.73 14.06 -5.29
N ARG A 369 18.51 13.41 -6.44
CA ARG A 369 19.28 12.21 -6.84
C ARG A 369 20.79 12.47 -6.84
N THR A 370 21.24 13.53 -7.49
CA THR A 370 22.67 13.89 -7.56
C THR A 370 23.23 14.13 -6.16
N ARG A 371 22.55 14.93 -5.33
CA ARG A 371 22.97 15.17 -3.94
C ARG A 371 23.03 13.88 -3.11
N CYS A 372 22.07 12.97 -3.33
CA CYS A 372 22.04 11.69 -2.65
C CYS A 372 23.25 10.82 -3.05
N PHE A 373 23.55 10.70 -4.34
CA PHE A 373 24.73 9.95 -4.79
C PHE A 373 26.04 10.56 -4.30
N GLU A 374 26.18 11.89 -4.38
CA GLU A 374 27.36 12.59 -3.87
C GLU A 374 27.56 12.33 -2.37
N SER A 375 26.49 12.39 -1.57
CA SER A 375 26.52 12.08 -0.13
C SER A 375 26.96 10.63 0.13
N ILE A 376 26.38 9.66 -0.59
CA ILE A 376 26.72 8.24 -0.44
C ILE A 376 28.20 8.01 -0.81
N VAL A 377 28.66 8.57 -1.93
CA VAL A 377 30.06 8.44 -2.37
C VAL A 377 31.02 9.10 -1.38
N GLU A 378 30.66 10.25 -0.82
CA GLU A 378 31.45 10.92 0.21
C GLU A 378 31.58 10.07 1.48
N GLU A 379 30.48 9.44 1.94
CA GLU A 379 30.47 8.54 3.08
C GLU A 379 31.36 7.31 2.84
N LEU A 380 31.22 6.66 1.68
CA LEU A 380 32.01 5.49 1.30
C LEU A 380 33.52 5.82 1.18
N ASN A 381 33.86 7.03 0.71
CA ASN A 381 35.24 7.50 0.64
C ASN A 381 35.84 7.82 2.03
N LYS A 382 35.03 8.29 2.99
CA LYS A 382 35.48 8.52 4.38
C LYS A 382 35.81 7.22 5.11
N HIS A 383 35.14 6.12 4.73
CA HIS A 383 35.31 4.82 5.35
C HIS A 383 35.60 3.71 4.32
N PRO A 384 36.76 3.74 3.63
CA PRO A 384 37.07 2.77 2.57
C PRO A 384 37.01 1.33 3.07
N GLY A 385 36.24 0.47 2.38
CA GLY A 385 36.05 -0.93 2.75
C GLY A 385 35.07 -1.18 3.90
N SER A 386 34.45 -0.13 4.44
CA SER A 386 33.35 -0.28 5.40
C SER A 386 32.03 -0.55 4.66
N LEU A 387 31.17 -1.33 5.30
CA LEU A 387 29.79 -1.48 4.87
C LEU A 387 29.06 -0.15 5.07
N MET A 388 28.17 0.17 4.13
CA MET A 388 27.24 1.29 4.28
C MET A 388 26.45 1.12 5.59
N GLU A 389 26.28 2.20 6.35
CA GLU A 389 25.63 2.11 7.66
C GLU A 389 24.14 1.80 7.52
N ALA A 390 23.47 2.48 6.57
CA ALA A 390 22.06 2.34 6.29
C ALA A 390 21.73 2.45 4.79
N TYR A 391 20.55 1.94 4.43
CA TYR A 391 19.95 2.04 3.11
C TYR A 391 18.69 2.88 3.22
N ASP A 392 18.75 4.14 2.77
CA ASP A 392 17.67 5.12 3.01
C ASP A 392 16.84 5.46 1.77
N ASP A 393 17.31 5.09 0.58
CA ASP A 393 16.68 5.36 -0.72
C ASP A 393 17.02 4.25 -1.72
N VAL A 394 16.30 4.18 -2.85
CA VAL A 394 16.63 3.30 -3.98
C VAL A 394 18.03 3.56 -4.54
N PHE A 395 18.55 4.78 -4.39
CA PHE A 395 19.90 5.16 -4.81
C PHE A 395 21.02 4.54 -3.96
N HIS A 396 20.69 3.97 -2.78
CA HIS A 396 21.62 3.14 -2.01
C HIS A 396 21.74 1.72 -2.57
N GLY A 397 20.86 1.32 -3.50
CA GLY A 397 20.96 0.05 -4.19
C GLY A 397 22.20 -0.02 -5.07
N ALA A 398 22.99 -1.08 -4.91
CA ALA A 398 24.25 -1.25 -5.64
C ALA A 398 24.08 -1.08 -7.15
N GLY A 399 22.99 -1.57 -7.74
CA GLY A 399 22.78 -1.49 -9.19
C GLY A 399 22.68 -0.06 -9.75
N LEU A 400 22.04 0.87 -9.02
CA LEU A 400 21.97 2.27 -9.46
C LEU A 400 23.23 3.05 -9.08
N LEU A 401 23.86 2.72 -7.96
CA LEU A 401 25.12 3.32 -7.53
C LEU A 401 26.28 2.96 -8.46
N ASP A 402 26.34 1.70 -8.90
CA ASP A 402 27.31 1.21 -9.89
C ASP A 402 27.08 1.92 -11.23
N ALA A 403 25.83 1.98 -11.71
CA ALA A 403 25.49 2.69 -12.94
C ALA A 403 25.84 4.20 -12.90
N TRP A 404 25.70 4.85 -11.74
CA TRP A 404 26.18 6.21 -11.53
C TRP A 404 27.70 6.30 -11.61
N SER A 405 28.40 5.43 -10.87
CA SER A 405 29.88 5.38 -10.83
C SER A 405 30.50 5.07 -12.19
N ASP A 406 29.83 4.25 -13.00
CA ASP A 406 30.24 3.88 -14.36
C ASP A 406 29.84 4.92 -15.42
N ASN A 407 29.32 6.08 -15.02
CA ASN A 407 28.85 7.17 -15.88
C ASN A 407 27.76 6.75 -16.88
N LEU A 408 26.94 5.74 -16.56
CA LEU A 408 25.75 5.39 -17.33
C LEU A 408 24.56 6.32 -17.06
N MET A 409 24.66 7.15 -16.03
CA MET A 409 23.63 8.08 -15.59
C MET A 409 24.23 9.49 -15.54
N GLY A 410 23.77 10.39 -16.42
CA GLY A 410 24.23 11.78 -16.37
C GLY A 410 23.58 12.57 -15.22
N ASP A 411 24.24 13.64 -14.77
CA ASP A 411 23.74 14.53 -13.70
C ASP A 411 22.33 15.06 -13.98
N HIS A 412 22.03 15.30 -15.26
CA HIS A 412 20.78 15.86 -15.74
C HIS A 412 19.74 14.82 -16.15
N ASP A 413 20.09 13.53 -16.21
CA ASP A 413 19.15 12.47 -16.59
C ASP A 413 18.08 12.26 -15.51
N VAL A 414 16.83 11.98 -15.90
CA VAL A 414 15.74 11.74 -14.95
C VAL A 414 15.46 10.25 -14.81
N CYS A 415 15.52 9.71 -13.60
CA CYS A 415 15.31 8.31 -13.28
C CYS A 415 13.83 8.01 -13.01
N LEU A 416 13.26 7.06 -13.76
CA LEU A 416 11.83 6.72 -13.72
C LEU A 416 11.58 5.31 -13.17
N LEU A 417 10.53 5.20 -12.37
CA LEU A 417 9.86 3.95 -12.03
C LEU A 417 8.49 3.90 -12.73
N PHE A 418 8.23 2.80 -13.43
CA PHE A 418 6.95 2.48 -14.04
C PHE A 418 6.14 1.54 -13.15
N SER A 419 4.84 1.82 -13.01
CA SER A 419 3.92 0.92 -12.31
C SER A 419 2.65 0.72 -13.10
N ILE A 420 2.15 -0.52 -13.15
CA ILE A 420 0.91 -0.89 -13.83
C ILE A 420 0.06 -1.83 -12.97
N ASP A 421 -1.26 -1.63 -13.00
CA ASP A 421 -2.19 -2.56 -12.37
C ASP A 421 -3.60 -2.51 -12.98
N GLY A 422 -4.36 -3.58 -12.76
CA GLY A 422 -5.77 -3.71 -13.11
C GLY A 422 -6.68 -3.17 -12.01
N ALA A 423 -7.64 -2.34 -12.38
CA ALA A 423 -8.62 -1.75 -11.50
C ALA A 423 -10.04 -2.25 -11.80
N GLN A 424 -10.79 -2.56 -10.74
CA GLN A 424 -12.22 -2.87 -10.82
C GLN A 424 -13.06 -1.65 -10.44
N LEU A 425 -13.75 -1.06 -11.42
CA LEU A 425 -14.54 0.17 -11.21
C LEU A 425 -15.91 -0.09 -10.54
N TYR A 426 -16.37 -1.33 -10.46
CA TYR A 426 -17.68 -1.67 -9.89
C TYR A 426 -17.63 -2.94 -9.03
N GLU A 427 -18.19 -2.86 -7.82
CA GLU A 427 -18.24 -3.94 -6.82
C GLU A 427 -18.95 -5.24 -7.29
N MET A 428 -19.74 -5.18 -8.38
CA MET A 428 -20.53 -6.33 -8.87
C MET A 428 -20.41 -6.61 -10.39
N LYS A 429 -19.47 -6.00 -11.11
CA LYS A 429 -19.24 -6.31 -12.54
C LYS A 429 -17.75 -6.64 -12.75
N ALA A 430 -17.48 -7.78 -13.38
CA ALA A 430 -16.15 -8.13 -13.90
C ALA A 430 -15.81 -7.19 -15.06
N SER A 431 -15.35 -6.00 -14.71
CA SER A 431 -15.14 -4.87 -15.61
C SER A 431 -13.77 -4.29 -15.27
N ASP A 432 -12.71 -4.99 -15.68
CA ASP A 432 -11.33 -4.66 -15.36
C ASP A 432 -10.83 -3.61 -16.36
N CYS A 433 -10.48 -2.41 -15.91
CA CYS A 433 -9.64 -1.47 -16.67
C CYS A 433 -8.20 -1.54 -16.16
N TRP A 434 -7.23 -1.07 -16.93
CA TRP A 434 -5.84 -1.04 -16.51
C TRP A 434 -5.31 0.39 -16.53
N ILE A 435 -4.43 0.72 -15.59
CA ILE A 435 -3.83 2.05 -15.44
C ILE A 435 -2.34 1.87 -15.24
N TYR A 436 -1.53 2.73 -15.86
CA TYR A 436 -0.12 2.83 -15.54
C TYR A 436 0.31 4.28 -15.23
N ILE A 437 1.31 4.40 -14.38
CA ILE A 437 1.88 5.66 -13.88
C ILE A 437 3.40 5.62 -13.96
N TRP A 438 4.00 6.81 -13.94
CA TRP A 438 5.43 7.03 -13.76
C TRP A 438 5.68 7.73 -12.43
N ILE A 439 6.73 7.29 -11.74
CA ILE A 439 7.24 7.91 -10.51
C ILE A 439 8.63 8.45 -10.82
N VAL A 440 8.85 9.72 -10.48
CA VAL A 440 10.11 10.42 -10.71
C VAL A 440 11.00 10.24 -9.48
N LEU A 441 12.04 9.41 -9.60
CA LEU A 441 12.92 9.07 -8.48
C LEU A 441 13.84 10.23 -8.09
N ASP A 442 14.01 11.22 -8.97
CA ASP A 442 14.83 12.42 -8.73
C ASP A 442 14.25 13.38 -7.70
N LEU A 443 12.97 13.28 -7.37
CA LEU A 443 12.36 14.02 -6.27
C LEU A 443 12.70 13.35 -4.93
N PRO A 444 12.76 14.04 -3.79
CA PRO A 444 12.99 13.39 -2.50
C PRO A 444 11.84 12.41 -2.15
N PRO A 445 12.10 11.33 -1.38
CA PRO A 445 11.12 10.32 -1.02
C PRO A 445 9.81 10.91 -0.47
N GLU A 446 9.91 11.94 0.37
CA GLU A 446 8.83 12.69 1.02
C GLU A 446 7.83 13.29 0.03
N LEU A 447 8.21 13.44 -1.23
CA LEU A 447 7.41 14.06 -2.27
C LEU A 447 7.07 13.11 -3.43
N ARG A 448 7.99 12.25 -3.87
CA ARG A 448 7.84 11.52 -5.15
C ARG A 448 6.62 10.60 -5.24
N TYR A 449 6.11 10.11 -4.11
CA TYR A 449 4.92 9.24 -4.04
C TYR A 449 3.62 9.99 -3.72
N LYS A 450 3.68 11.31 -3.54
CA LYS A 450 2.50 12.13 -3.31
C LYS A 450 1.70 12.30 -4.60
N LYS A 451 0.40 12.43 -4.40
CA LYS A 451 -0.63 12.60 -5.42
C LYS A 451 -0.30 13.64 -6.52
N THR A 452 0.43 14.70 -6.14
CA THR A 452 0.84 15.84 -6.97
C THR A 452 2.06 15.55 -7.85
N HIS A 453 2.89 14.57 -7.47
CA HIS A 453 4.16 14.24 -8.15
C HIS A 453 4.12 12.90 -8.91
N VAL A 454 3.11 12.07 -8.67
CA VAL A 454 2.85 10.87 -9.50
C VAL A 454 2.35 11.31 -10.87
N LEU A 455 3.01 10.83 -11.93
CA LEU A 455 2.70 11.20 -13.31
C LEU A 455 1.79 10.13 -13.94
N PRO A 456 0.53 10.44 -14.28
CA PRO A 456 -0.30 9.52 -15.02
C PRO A 456 0.29 9.18 -16.39
N GLY A 457 0.35 7.89 -16.73
CA GLY A 457 0.95 7.43 -17.98
C GLY A 457 -0.07 6.95 -19.01
N GLY A 458 -1.09 6.18 -18.59
CA GLY A 458 -2.11 5.70 -19.53
C GLY A 458 -3.29 5.00 -18.86
N PHE A 459 -4.40 4.99 -19.59
CA PHE A 459 -5.71 4.48 -19.15
C PHE A 459 -6.27 3.56 -20.21
N ILE A 460 -6.37 2.27 -19.89
CA ILE A 460 -6.85 1.21 -20.77
C ILE A 460 -8.27 0.81 -20.32
N PRO A 461 -9.31 1.23 -21.06
CA PRO A 461 -10.68 0.85 -20.76
C PRO A 461 -10.91 -0.66 -20.70
N GLY A 462 -11.83 -1.05 -19.81
CA GLY A 462 -12.35 -2.42 -19.77
C GLY A 462 -13.38 -2.69 -20.89
N PRO A 463 -14.22 -3.73 -20.76
CA PRO A 463 -14.52 -4.49 -19.54
C PRO A 463 -13.59 -5.67 -19.24
N HIS A 464 -12.66 -5.99 -20.14
CA HIS A 464 -11.80 -7.16 -20.01
C HIS A 464 -10.34 -6.74 -19.82
N LYS A 465 -9.57 -7.61 -19.17
CA LYS A 465 -8.12 -7.45 -19.11
C LYS A 465 -7.49 -7.45 -20.52
N PRO A 466 -6.42 -6.68 -20.76
CA PRO A 466 -5.62 -6.75 -21.98
C PRO A 466 -5.19 -8.19 -22.30
N LYS A 467 -5.31 -8.62 -23.56
CA LYS A 467 -4.71 -9.91 -23.98
C LYS A 467 -3.28 -9.74 -24.48
N ASN A 468 -3.03 -8.71 -25.28
CA ASN A 468 -1.68 -8.29 -25.66
C ASN A 468 -1.37 -6.96 -24.96
N LEU A 469 -0.71 -7.03 -23.80
CA LEU A 469 -0.41 -5.85 -23.00
C LEU A 469 0.55 -4.89 -23.72
N ASP A 470 1.53 -5.42 -24.46
CA ASP A 470 2.51 -4.63 -25.19
C ASP A 470 1.86 -3.63 -26.16
N SER A 471 0.79 -4.01 -26.85
CA SER A 471 0.07 -3.08 -27.73
C SER A 471 -0.45 -1.83 -27.00
N PHE A 472 -0.84 -1.96 -25.73
CA PHE A 472 -1.32 -0.84 -24.93
C PHE A 472 -0.19 -0.03 -24.30
N LEU A 473 0.93 -0.67 -23.96
CA LEU A 473 2.11 0.00 -23.41
C LEU A 473 2.95 0.69 -24.48
N PHE A 474 2.93 0.16 -25.70
CA PHE A 474 3.76 0.60 -26.80
C PHE A 474 3.72 2.12 -27.01
N PRO A 475 2.58 2.83 -27.05
CA PRO A 475 2.62 4.28 -27.28
C PRO A 475 3.37 5.05 -26.20
N GLY A 476 3.22 4.67 -24.93
CA GLY A 476 3.90 5.35 -23.82
C GLY A 476 5.41 5.08 -23.83
N PHE A 477 5.80 3.84 -24.06
CA PHE A 477 7.21 3.46 -24.20
C PHE A 477 7.82 4.00 -25.49
N HIS A 478 7.07 4.10 -26.59
CA HIS A 478 7.50 4.69 -27.86
C HIS A 478 7.83 6.16 -27.71
N HIS A 479 6.97 6.91 -27.02
CA HIS A 479 7.26 8.29 -26.62
C HIS A 479 8.54 8.37 -25.78
N LEU A 480 8.67 7.53 -24.75
CA LEU A 480 9.87 7.48 -23.90
C LEU A 480 11.14 7.20 -24.73
N ALA A 481 11.10 6.22 -25.62
CA ALA A 481 12.22 5.85 -26.49
C ALA A 481 12.58 6.96 -27.49
N GLY A 482 11.59 7.65 -28.05
CA GLY A 482 11.83 8.82 -28.91
C GLY A 482 12.56 9.94 -28.15
N VAL A 483 12.06 10.27 -26.95
CA VAL A 483 12.70 11.25 -26.06
C VAL A 483 14.11 10.80 -25.61
N GLN A 484 14.32 9.51 -25.34
CA GLN A 484 15.61 8.98 -24.95
C GLN A 484 16.69 9.11 -26.04
N LYS A 485 16.29 8.96 -27.32
CA LYS A 485 17.19 9.04 -28.47
C LYS A 485 17.46 10.46 -28.93
N GLU A 486 16.42 11.29 -28.99
CA GLU A 486 16.57 12.69 -29.39
C GLU A 486 17.16 13.55 -28.26
N GLY A 487 16.85 13.20 -27.01
CA GLY A 487 17.06 14.04 -25.84
C GLY A 487 15.86 14.95 -25.58
N LEU A 488 15.47 15.09 -24.31
CA LEU A 488 14.44 16.05 -23.90
C LEU A 488 15.08 17.39 -23.59
N ILE A 489 14.75 18.42 -24.35
CA ILE A 489 15.15 19.79 -24.00
C ILE A 489 14.25 20.26 -22.86
N VAL A 490 14.86 20.67 -21.75
CA VAL A 490 14.16 21.27 -20.61
C VAL A 490 14.73 22.65 -20.33
N TRP A 491 13.90 23.57 -19.87
CA TRP A 491 14.33 24.86 -19.36
C TRP A 491 14.26 24.85 -17.83
N ASP A 492 15.39 25.18 -17.20
CA ASP A 492 15.53 25.19 -15.76
C ASP A 492 15.27 26.60 -15.20
N ALA A 493 14.23 26.73 -14.39
CA ALA A 493 13.87 28.00 -13.77
C ALA A 493 14.88 28.52 -12.73
N GLN A 494 15.61 27.64 -12.05
CA GLN A 494 16.58 27.99 -11.01
C GLN A 494 17.83 28.62 -11.62
N ILE A 495 18.38 28.02 -12.68
CA ILE A 495 19.59 28.52 -13.35
C ILE A 495 19.31 29.34 -14.61
N LYS A 496 18.04 29.41 -15.04
CA LYS A 496 17.55 30.15 -16.22
C LYS A 496 18.25 29.73 -17.51
N ALA A 497 18.46 28.42 -17.68
CA ALA A 497 19.17 27.86 -18.82
C ALA A 497 18.48 26.60 -19.33
N LYS A 498 18.68 26.30 -20.61
CA LYS A 498 18.26 25.03 -21.20
C LYS A 498 19.33 23.98 -21.00
N PHE A 499 18.91 22.75 -20.73
CA PHE A 499 19.76 21.58 -20.80
C PHE A 499 19.00 20.43 -21.44
N THR A 500 19.73 19.40 -21.86
CA THR A 500 19.14 18.18 -22.41
C THR A 500 19.19 17.08 -21.36
N THR A 501 18.05 16.47 -21.07
CA THR A 501 17.94 15.30 -20.20
C THR A 501 17.53 14.08 -21.01
N SER A 502 18.02 12.90 -20.65
CA SER A 502 17.55 11.64 -21.21
C SER A 502 16.94 10.78 -20.10
N PRO A 503 15.61 10.62 -20.06
CA PRO A 503 14.97 9.85 -19.01
C PRO A 503 15.42 8.39 -18.99
N LEU A 504 15.76 7.86 -17.82
CA LEU A 504 16.22 6.49 -17.57
C LEU A 504 15.06 5.65 -17.04
N PHE A 505 14.95 4.40 -17.49
CA PHE A 505 14.01 3.42 -16.93
C PHE A 505 14.74 2.58 -15.87
N ALA A 506 14.52 2.86 -14.59
CA ALA A 506 15.11 2.06 -13.51
C ALA A 506 14.29 0.81 -13.22
N PHE A 507 13.01 1.00 -12.89
CA PHE A 507 12.18 -0.06 -12.33
C PHE A 507 10.83 -0.21 -13.05
N GLY A 508 10.42 -1.46 -13.24
CA GLY A 508 9.10 -1.86 -13.69
C GLY A 508 8.37 -2.67 -12.63
N THR A 509 7.25 -2.15 -12.11
CA THR A 509 6.49 -2.75 -10.99
C THR A 509 5.09 -3.16 -11.44
N ALA A 510 4.66 -4.35 -11.00
CA ALA A 510 3.35 -4.94 -11.28
C ALA A 510 3.06 -6.05 -10.26
N ASP A 511 1.79 -6.43 -10.12
CA ASP A 511 1.40 -7.59 -9.31
C ASP A 511 1.91 -8.88 -9.97
N THR A 512 1.88 -10.03 -9.29
CA THR A 512 2.49 -11.25 -9.86
C THR A 512 1.88 -11.66 -11.23
N PRO A 513 0.54 -11.63 -11.42
CA PRO A 513 -0.07 -11.83 -12.74
C PRO A 513 0.30 -10.78 -13.80
N GLY A 514 0.25 -9.48 -13.46
CA GLY A 514 0.56 -8.39 -14.37
C GLY A 514 2.03 -8.34 -14.75
N MET A 515 2.91 -8.69 -13.82
CA MET A 515 4.36 -8.78 -14.04
C MET A 515 4.68 -9.81 -15.12
N ALA A 516 4.10 -11.02 -15.06
CA ALA A 516 4.31 -12.05 -16.09
C ALA A 516 3.86 -11.61 -17.50
N MET A 517 2.87 -10.70 -17.58
CA MET A 517 2.46 -10.11 -18.85
C MET A 517 3.44 -9.03 -19.34
N PHE A 518 4.15 -8.36 -18.43
CA PHE A 518 5.03 -7.23 -18.71
C PHE A 518 6.50 -7.65 -18.94
N ASP A 519 7.03 -8.57 -18.14
CA ASP A 519 8.40 -9.06 -18.21
C ASP A 519 8.62 -10.15 -19.28
N GLY A 520 7.54 -10.75 -19.78
CA GLY A 520 7.59 -11.80 -20.81
C GLY A 520 8.00 -13.17 -20.27
N MET A 521 8.01 -13.38 -18.96
CA MET A 521 8.31 -14.66 -18.31
C MET A 521 7.04 -15.47 -18.00
N VAL A 522 7.22 -16.72 -17.57
CA VAL A 522 6.12 -17.56 -17.08
C VAL A 522 5.66 -17.06 -15.71
N GLY A 523 4.36 -17.22 -15.42
CA GLY A 523 3.83 -16.92 -14.11
C GLY A 523 4.36 -17.84 -13.00
N HIS A 524 3.91 -17.60 -11.77
CA HIS A 524 4.33 -18.27 -10.53
C HIS A 524 4.16 -19.80 -10.47
N THR A 525 3.58 -20.43 -11.49
CA THR A 525 3.38 -21.88 -11.61
C THR A 525 4.32 -22.55 -12.62
N GLY A 526 5.21 -21.78 -13.25
CA GLY A 526 6.15 -22.28 -14.25
C GLY A 526 7.36 -23.00 -13.66
N GLY A 527 7.98 -23.88 -14.46
CA GLY A 527 9.15 -24.67 -14.04
C GLY A 527 10.40 -23.85 -13.70
N GLN A 528 10.52 -22.65 -14.26
CA GLN A 528 11.47 -21.62 -13.81
C GLN A 528 10.68 -20.32 -13.60
N GLY A 529 9.98 -20.24 -12.45
CA GLY A 529 9.05 -19.14 -12.13
C GLY A 529 9.65 -18.01 -11.31
N CYS A 530 10.95 -18.06 -10.96
CA CYS A 530 11.60 -16.96 -10.25
C CYS A 530 11.90 -15.80 -11.22
N ARG A 531 11.28 -14.64 -10.96
CA ARG A 531 11.46 -13.41 -11.76
C ARG A 531 12.87 -12.82 -11.72
N ARG A 532 13.64 -13.07 -10.65
CA ARG A 532 15.06 -12.70 -10.59
C ARG A 532 15.93 -13.65 -11.41
N TYR A 533 15.29 -14.60 -12.09
CA TYR A 533 15.90 -15.59 -12.95
C TYR A 533 16.99 -16.41 -12.27
N CYS A 534 16.85 -16.62 -10.96
CA CYS A 534 17.75 -17.47 -10.16
C CYS A 534 17.76 -18.91 -10.69
N PRO A 535 18.76 -19.73 -10.33
CA PRO A 535 18.90 -21.08 -10.87
C PRO A 535 17.83 -22.08 -10.37
N MET A 536 16.99 -21.69 -9.40
CA MET A 536 15.97 -22.56 -8.83
C MET A 536 14.98 -23.09 -9.89
N LYS A 537 14.93 -24.42 -10.02
CA LYS A 537 13.94 -25.14 -10.82
C LYS A 537 12.83 -25.67 -9.93
N GLY A 538 11.60 -25.57 -10.41
CA GLY A 538 10.45 -26.08 -9.71
C GLY A 538 10.29 -27.60 -9.84
N ARG A 539 9.46 -28.17 -8.97
CA ARG A 539 9.01 -29.57 -8.96
C ARG A 539 7.50 -29.63 -9.12
N HIS A 540 6.98 -30.69 -9.75
CA HIS A 540 5.54 -30.84 -9.95
C HIS A 540 5.06 -32.24 -9.57
N LYS A 541 3.79 -32.36 -9.18
CA LYS A 541 3.18 -33.67 -8.92
C LYS A 541 3.11 -34.49 -10.21
N ALA A 542 3.25 -35.81 -10.09
CA ALA A 542 3.12 -36.72 -11.23
C ALA A 542 1.78 -36.49 -11.95
N GLY A 543 1.82 -36.31 -13.27
CA GLY A 543 0.62 -36.05 -14.09
C GLY A 543 -0.01 -34.65 -13.93
N GLN A 544 0.59 -33.75 -13.15
CA GLN A 544 0.15 -32.35 -13.02
C GLN A 544 1.16 -31.39 -13.66
N GLY A 545 0.69 -30.27 -14.21
CA GLY A 545 1.54 -29.30 -14.92
C GLY A 545 2.01 -28.10 -14.09
N GLN A 546 1.63 -28.00 -12.82
CA GLN A 546 1.99 -26.87 -11.95
C GLN A 546 3.27 -27.18 -11.18
N TYR A 547 4.26 -26.29 -11.31
CA TYR A 547 5.54 -26.38 -10.64
C TYR A 547 5.56 -25.54 -9.35
N TYR A 548 6.35 -26.00 -8.39
CA TYR A 548 6.55 -25.40 -7.07
C TYR A 548 8.05 -25.31 -6.78
N PRO A 549 8.57 -24.17 -6.32
CA PRO A 549 10.01 -23.98 -6.07
C PRO A 549 10.45 -24.63 -4.76
N VAL A 550 10.35 -25.95 -4.68
CA VAL A 550 10.67 -26.75 -3.50
C VAL A 550 12.16 -27.13 -3.53
N CYS A 551 12.92 -26.62 -2.57
CA CYS A 551 14.35 -26.89 -2.44
C CYS A 551 14.61 -28.36 -2.08
N LEU A 552 13.88 -28.90 -1.10
CA LEU A 552 14.06 -30.26 -0.59
C LEU A 552 13.33 -31.29 -1.47
N LYS A 553 14.07 -32.20 -2.08
CA LYS A 553 13.53 -33.29 -2.90
C LYS A 553 12.54 -34.14 -2.09
N PRO A 554 11.33 -34.44 -2.61
CA PRO A 554 10.39 -35.29 -1.91
C PRO A 554 10.92 -36.72 -1.77
N ASP A 555 10.46 -37.41 -0.72
CA ASP A 555 10.78 -38.81 -0.50
C ASP A 555 10.08 -39.69 -1.54
N VAL A 556 10.79 -40.71 -2.05
CA VAL A 556 10.29 -41.63 -3.09
C VAL A 556 9.75 -40.86 -4.31
N TYR A 557 10.59 -40.00 -4.89
CA TYR A 557 10.21 -39.10 -5.98
C TYR A 557 11.09 -39.27 -7.23
N SER A 558 10.46 -39.66 -8.34
CA SER A 558 11.09 -39.89 -9.65
C SER A 558 10.25 -39.32 -10.80
N VAL A 559 9.82 -38.06 -10.67
CA VAL A 559 9.06 -37.38 -11.72
C VAL A 559 10.02 -36.82 -12.77
N ALA A 560 9.93 -37.34 -13.99
CA ALA A 560 10.82 -36.98 -15.07
C ALA A 560 10.87 -35.47 -15.33
N GLY A 561 12.08 -34.91 -15.44
CA GLY A 561 12.30 -33.50 -15.73
C GLY A 561 12.28 -32.56 -14.51
N CYS A 562 12.03 -33.07 -13.30
CA CYS A 562 12.14 -32.29 -12.06
C CYS A 562 12.60 -33.11 -10.84
N ASP A 563 13.37 -34.18 -11.08
CA ASP A 563 13.90 -35.11 -10.09
C ASP A 563 15.30 -34.75 -9.56
N HIS A 564 15.74 -33.51 -9.80
CA HIS A 564 17.02 -32.95 -9.33
C HIS A 564 17.21 -33.14 -7.80
N PRO A 565 18.46 -33.22 -7.29
CA PRO A 565 18.71 -33.30 -5.85
C PRO A 565 18.22 -32.05 -5.10
N ASP A 566 18.38 -32.06 -3.78
CA ASP A 566 18.15 -30.87 -2.96
C ASP A 566 18.92 -29.68 -3.53
N VAL A 567 18.29 -28.51 -3.51
CA VAL A 567 18.88 -27.28 -4.05
C VAL A 567 19.23 -26.36 -2.89
N ASP A 568 20.51 -26.05 -2.78
CA ASP A 568 20.99 -24.93 -1.98
C ASP A 568 21.03 -23.67 -2.85
N LEU A 569 20.69 -22.53 -2.26
CA LEU A 569 20.62 -21.23 -2.94
C LEU A 569 21.47 -20.23 -2.17
N PRO A 570 22.80 -20.22 -2.41
CA PRO A 570 23.68 -19.27 -1.76
C PRO A 570 23.38 -17.84 -2.23
N LEU A 571 23.84 -16.85 -1.47
CA LEU A 571 23.52 -15.44 -1.69
C LEU A 571 23.82 -14.98 -3.12
N GLU A 572 24.93 -15.45 -3.70
CA GLU A 572 25.38 -15.10 -5.06
C GLU A 572 24.40 -15.54 -6.14
N ASP A 573 23.70 -16.66 -5.93
CA ASP A 573 22.67 -17.16 -6.84
C ASP A 573 21.33 -16.41 -6.73
N LEU A 574 21.13 -15.71 -5.61
CA LEU A 574 19.94 -14.93 -5.32
C LEU A 574 20.05 -13.47 -5.80
N MET A 575 21.27 -12.97 -5.96
CA MET A 575 21.54 -11.62 -6.46
C MET A 575 21.46 -11.55 -7.99
N SER A 576 21.04 -10.39 -8.51
CA SER A 576 21.20 -10.09 -9.93
C SER A 576 22.68 -9.87 -10.22
N SER A 577 23.22 -10.62 -11.18
CA SER A 577 24.62 -10.55 -11.58
C SER A 577 24.73 -10.54 -13.11
N PRO A 578 25.87 -10.13 -13.67
CA PRO A 578 26.14 -10.28 -15.10
C PRO A 578 25.89 -11.72 -15.59
N ALA A 579 26.25 -12.72 -14.78
CA ALA A 579 25.98 -14.13 -15.09
C ALA A 579 24.48 -14.45 -15.19
N THR A 580 23.64 -13.87 -14.33
CA THR A 580 22.18 -14.01 -14.41
C THR A 580 21.63 -13.38 -15.69
N THR A 581 22.11 -12.19 -16.07
CA THR A 581 21.74 -11.51 -17.32
C THR A 581 22.17 -12.30 -18.55
N THR A 582 23.41 -12.79 -18.60
CA THR A 582 23.90 -13.67 -19.68
C THR A 582 23.04 -14.92 -19.78
N ARG A 583 22.78 -15.60 -18.66
CA ARG A 583 21.93 -16.80 -18.63
C ARG A 583 20.51 -16.50 -19.13
N TYR A 584 19.95 -15.34 -18.78
CA TYR A 584 18.63 -14.92 -19.28
C TYR A 584 18.66 -14.72 -20.80
N ASN A 585 19.63 -13.95 -21.31
CA ASN A 585 19.75 -13.64 -22.73
C ASN A 585 20.00 -14.89 -23.59
N ASP A 586 20.89 -15.79 -23.16
CA ASP A 586 21.13 -17.07 -23.85
C ASP A 586 19.84 -17.90 -23.98
N ASN A 587 19.07 -17.97 -22.90
CA ASN A 587 17.82 -18.70 -22.89
C ASN A 587 16.73 -18.01 -23.71
N LEU A 588 16.67 -16.68 -23.70
CA LEU A 588 15.79 -15.90 -24.55
C LEU A 588 16.09 -16.16 -26.03
N ASN A 589 17.36 -16.15 -26.42
CA ASN A 589 17.81 -16.45 -27.78
C ASN A 589 17.38 -17.85 -28.22
N VAL A 590 17.52 -18.84 -27.33
CA VAL A 590 17.02 -20.21 -27.57
C VAL A 590 15.51 -20.21 -27.76
N VAL A 591 14.73 -19.52 -26.93
CA VAL A 591 13.26 -19.45 -27.07
C VAL A 591 12.86 -18.77 -28.37
N CYS A 592 13.48 -17.65 -28.72
CA CYS A 592 13.22 -16.90 -29.95
C CYS A 592 13.52 -17.72 -31.21
N ALA A 593 14.59 -18.52 -31.19
CA ALA A 593 14.99 -19.41 -32.28
C ALA A 593 14.17 -20.70 -32.39
N SER A 594 12.99 -20.78 -31.77
CA SER A 594 12.14 -21.98 -31.81
C SER A 594 11.60 -22.23 -33.23
N PRO A 595 11.84 -23.42 -33.82
CA PRO A 595 11.45 -23.67 -35.21
C PRO A 595 9.96 -23.94 -35.40
N ASN A 596 9.23 -24.29 -34.34
CA ASN A 596 7.79 -24.58 -34.33
C ASN A 596 7.23 -24.54 -32.90
N GLN A 597 5.90 -24.54 -32.78
CA GLN A 597 5.17 -24.45 -31.52
C GLN A 597 5.57 -25.53 -30.49
N THR A 598 5.81 -26.77 -30.92
CA THR A 598 6.22 -27.85 -30.02
C THR A 598 7.60 -27.61 -29.40
N GLN A 599 8.56 -27.12 -30.19
CA GLN A 599 9.89 -26.78 -29.65
C GLN A 599 9.84 -25.53 -28.78
N TYR A 600 8.99 -24.56 -29.12
CA TYR A 600 8.73 -23.40 -28.29
C TYR A 600 8.20 -23.80 -26.91
N GLU A 601 7.17 -24.65 -26.84
CA GLU A 601 6.61 -25.11 -25.56
C GLU A 601 7.64 -25.84 -24.69
N LYS A 602 8.49 -26.68 -25.31
CA LYS A 602 9.61 -27.35 -24.60
C LYS A 602 10.66 -26.36 -24.08
N ARG A 603 11.05 -25.39 -24.90
CA ARG A 603 12.05 -24.37 -24.54
C ARG A 603 11.49 -23.44 -23.47
N ARG A 604 10.27 -22.92 -23.64
CA ARG A 604 9.53 -22.14 -22.64
C ARG A 604 9.41 -22.86 -21.30
N LEU A 605 9.09 -24.15 -21.31
CA LEU A 605 9.04 -24.95 -20.08
C LEU A 605 10.41 -25.04 -19.39
N LYS A 606 11.47 -25.23 -20.17
CA LYS A 606 12.85 -25.34 -19.66
C LYS A 606 13.39 -24.01 -19.13
N THR A 607 13.09 -22.90 -19.80
CA THR A 607 13.69 -21.58 -19.51
C THR A 607 12.80 -20.69 -18.66
N GLY A 608 11.48 -20.89 -18.65
CA GLY A 608 10.55 -19.97 -18.02
C GLY A 608 10.35 -18.65 -18.78
N ILE A 609 10.82 -18.55 -20.03
CA ILE A 609 10.66 -17.33 -20.86
C ILE A 609 9.58 -17.58 -21.92
N CYS A 610 8.58 -16.69 -21.99
CA CYS A 610 7.52 -16.75 -22.99
C CYS A 610 7.86 -15.97 -24.26
N ARG A 611 8.49 -14.80 -24.11
CA ARG A 611 8.78 -13.83 -25.19
C ARG A 611 9.77 -12.77 -24.68
N PRO A 612 10.41 -11.98 -25.56
CA PRO A 612 11.10 -10.77 -25.12
C PRO A 612 10.11 -9.77 -24.50
N THR A 613 10.57 -9.01 -23.51
CA THR A 613 9.82 -7.87 -22.94
C THR A 613 9.91 -6.67 -23.88
N LEU A 614 8.92 -5.78 -23.80
CA LEU A 614 8.94 -4.51 -24.52
C LEU A 614 10.17 -3.66 -24.15
N LEU A 615 10.69 -3.77 -22.91
CA LEU A 615 11.87 -3.02 -22.46
C LEU A 615 13.12 -3.33 -23.26
N SER A 616 13.20 -4.50 -23.92
CA SER A 616 14.31 -4.86 -24.81
C SER A 616 14.43 -3.95 -26.03
N GLY A 617 13.42 -3.12 -26.32
CA GLY A 617 13.45 -2.14 -27.40
C GLY A 617 13.87 -0.73 -26.98
N LEU A 618 14.07 -0.48 -25.68
CA LEU A 618 14.63 0.78 -25.19
C LEU A 618 16.16 0.81 -25.43
N PRO A 619 16.79 1.98 -25.58
CA PRO A 619 18.24 2.08 -25.67
C PRO A 619 18.91 1.48 -24.42
N HIS A 620 19.92 0.62 -24.61
CA HIS A 620 20.55 -0.15 -23.52
C HIS A 620 21.14 0.75 -22.41
N ASN A 621 21.78 1.86 -22.78
CA ASN A 621 22.32 2.84 -21.84
C ASN A 621 21.23 3.65 -21.10
N ARG A 622 19.94 3.41 -21.39
CA ARG A 622 18.80 4.05 -20.72
C ARG A 622 18.00 3.09 -19.84
N VAL A 623 18.49 1.86 -19.65
CA VAL A 623 17.95 0.85 -18.74
C VAL A 623 19.10 0.34 -17.85
N PRO A 624 19.56 1.14 -16.86
CA PRO A 624 20.84 0.91 -16.16
C PRO A 624 20.94 -0.45 -15.45
N LEU A 625 19.81 -1.02 -15.00
CA LEU A 625 19.78 -2.31 -14.30
C LEU A 625 19.67 -3.51 -15.25
N GLY A 626 19.43 -3.27 -16.55
CA GLY A 626 19.21 -4.31 -17.55
C GLY A 626 18.02 -5.24 -17.26
N ILE A 627 17.94 -6.34 -18.01
CA ILE A 627 16.88 -7.35 -17.88
C ILE A 627 17.50 -8.66 -17.36
N PRO A 628 16.96 -9.29 -16.30
CA PRO A 628 15.73 -8.96 -15.59
C PRO A 628 15.89 -7.96 -14.42
N GLY A 629 17.06 -7.34 -14.26
CA GLY A 629 17.40 -6.49 -13.11
C GLY A 629 16.39 -5.38 -12.81
N SER A 630 15.82 -4.76 -13.85
CA SER A 630 14.78 -3.72 -13.79
C SER A 630 13.41 -4.16 -13.27
N PHE A 631 13.18 -5.45 -12.99
CA PHE A 631 11.91 -5.94 -12.44
C PHE A 631 12.05 -6.28 -10.94
N PRO A 632 11.87 -5.31 -10.03
CA PRO A 632 11.93 -5.53 -8.59
C PRO A 632 10.80 -6.43 -8.10
N GLY A 633 10.97 -6.91 -6.86
CA GLY A 633 9.91 -7.62 -6.18
C GLY A 633 8.86 -6.71 -5.53
N ASP A 634 7.58 -7.00 -5.76
CA ASP A 634 6.51 -6.32 -5.04
C ASP A 634 6.31 -6.90 -3.63
N LEU A 635 6.80 -6.17 -2.63
CA LEU A 635 6.68 -6.50 -1.22
C LEU A 635 5.22 -6.45 -0.73
N MET A 636 4.40 -5.55 -1.27
CA MET A 636 3.01 -5.36 -0.81
C MET A 636 2.19 -6.63 -1.03
N HIS A 637 2.07 -7.12 -2.27
CA HIS A 637 1.30 -8.33 -2.55
C HIS A 637 1.94 -9.58 -1.95
N LEU A 638 3.28 -9.66 -1.91
CA LEU A 638 3.99 -10.77 -1.28
C LEU A 638 3.60 -10.92 0.20
N ALA A 639 3.78 -9.86 0.99
CA ALA A 639 3.51 -9.90 2.41
C ALA A 639 2.01 -9.92 2.71
N ALA A 640 1.24 -8.98 2.15
CA ALA A 640 -0.14 -8.77 2.55
C ALA A 640 -1.12 -9.83 2.04
N LEU A 641 -0.83 -10.49 0.91
CA LEU A 641 -1.76 -11.42 0.27
C LEU A 641 -1.16 -12.81 0.12
N ASN A 642 0.00 -12.95 -0.51
CA ASN A 642 0.51 -14.28 -0.88
C ASN A 642 0.99 -15.09 0.33
N LEU A 643 1.72 -14.46 1.25
CA LEU A 643 2.20 -15.12 2.48
C LEU A 643 1.06 -15.34 3.48
N THR A 644 0.18 -14.36 3.66
CA THR A 644 -0.96 -14.50 4.57
C THR A 644 -1.95 -15.56 4.11
N GLU A 645 -2.22 -15.69 2.80
CA GLU A 645 -3.11 -16.72 2.26
C GLU A 645 -2.57 -18.13 2.53
N VAL A 646 -1.28 -18.38 2.31
CA VAL A 646 -0.69 -19.72 2.53
C VAL A 646 -0.62 -20.06 4.02
N LEU A 647 -0.16 -19.13 4.87
CA LEU A 647 -0.01 -19.37 6.31
C LEU A 647 -1.35 -19.58 7.00
N LEU A 648 -2.31 -18.67 6.78
CA LEU A 648 -3.65 -18.82 7.34
C LEU A 648 -4.36 -20.03 6.74
N GLY A 649 -4.09 -20.37 5.49
CA GLY A 649 -4.59 -21.59 4.86
C GLY A 649 -4.09 -22.86 5.55
N LEU A 650 -2.80 -22.90 5.93
CA LEU A 650 -2.19 -23.98 6.68
C LEU A 650 -2.81 -24.08 8.08
N TRP A 651 -2.78 -23.00 8.86
CA TRP A 651 -3.22 -23.01 10.26
C TRP A 651 -4.72 -23.23 10.41
N ARG A 652 -5.53 -22.86 9.42
CA ARG A 652 -6.97 -23.20 9.39
C ARG A 652 -7.25 -24.57 8.79
N GLY A 653 -6.25 -25.23 8.21
CA GLY A 653 -6.40 -26.49 7.48
C GLY A 653 -7.33 -26.38 6.27
N THR A 654 -7.40 -25.20 5.65
CA THR A 654 -8.26 -24.93 4.48
C THR A 654 -7.55 -25.14 3.15
N LEU A 655 -6.23 -25.33 3.14
CA LEU A 655 -5.53 -25.77 1.93
C LEU A 655 -6.09 -27.12 1.44
N LEU A 656 -5.99 -27.32 0.12
CA LEU A 656 -6.32 -28.57 -0.52
C LEU A 656 -5.45 -29.68 0.09
N CYS A 657 -6.08 -30.77 0.54
CA CYS A 657 -5.38 -31.97 0.96
C CYS A 657 -5.40 -32.94 -0.22
N ASP A 658 -4.21 -33.38 -0.63
CA ASP A 658 -4.06 -34.34 -1.71
C ASP A 658 -4.59 -35.72 -1.26
N ALA A 659 -5.02 -36.56 -2.20
CA ALA A 659 -5.49 -37.91 -1.86
C ALA A 659 -4.39 -38.77 -1.22
N SER A 660 -3.12 -38.42 -1.46
CA SER A 660 -1.93 -39.04 -0.87
C SER A 660 -1.54 -38.49 0.51
N ASP A 661 -2.28 -37.50 1.05
CA ASP A 661 -2.01 -36.86 2.33
C ASP A 661 -3.24 -36.94 3.27
N ASP A 662 -3.05 -36.59 4.54
CA ASP A 662 -4.08 -36.65 5.55
C ASP A 662 -4.04 -35.42 6.47
N LYS A 663 -5.15 -34.68 6.52
CA LYS A 663 -5.31 -33.50 7.40
C LYS A 663 -5.17 -33.82 8.89
N ARG A 664 -5.32 -35.08 9.30
CA ARG A 664 -5.09 -35.52 10.69
C ARG A 664 -3.62 -35.40 11.11
N LEU A 665 -2.71 -35.39 10.13
CA LEU A 665 -1.27 -35.21 10.35
C LEU A 665 -0.85 -33.73 10.35
N TRP A 666 -1.78 -32.80 10.17
CA TRP A 666 -1.51 -31.37 10.17
C TRP A 666 -1.72 -30.81 11.58
N ASP A 667 -0.77 -31.07 12.47
CA ASP A 667 -0.74 -30.58 13.84
C ASP A 667 -0.68 -29.04 13.93
N TRP A 668 -0.16 -28.36 12.91
CA TRP A 668 -0.23 -26.90 12.76
C TRP A 668 -1.64 -26.36 12.49
N ALA A 669 -2.60 -27.20 12.08
CA ALA A 669 -3.92 -26.76 11.64
C ALA A 669 -4.89 -26.56 12.83
N VAL A 670 -4.54 -25.63 13.71
CA VAL A 670 -5.18 -25.35 15.02
C VAL A 670 -6.28 -24.28 14.98
N LEU A 671 -6.28 -23.38 14.01
CA LEU A 671 -7.24 -22.28 13.87
C LEU A 671 -8.55 -22.77 13.22
N LYS A 672 -9.28 -23.64 13.92
CA LYS A 672 -10.54 -24.24 13.47
C LYS A 672 -11.64 -24.05 14.52
N GLY A 673 -12.90 -24.13 14.09
CA GLY A 673 -14.07 -24.10 14.97
C GLY A 673 -14.05 -22.91 15.94
N GLU A 674 -14.29 -23.20 17.22
CA GLU A 674 -14.32 -22.18 18.28
C GLU A 674 -12.97 -21.46 18.46
N THR A 675 -11.83 -22.13 18.26
CA THR A 675 -10.51 -21.50 18.35
C THR A 675 -10.37 -20.36 17.33
N TRP A 676 -10.84 -20.56 16.09
CA TRP A 676 -10.82 -19.52 15.07
C TRP A 676 -11.77 -18.36 15.39
N ILE A 677 -12.96 -18.67 15.91
CA ILE A 677 -13.96 -17.65 16.29
C ILE A 677 -13.43 -16.81 17.46
N ALA A 678 -12.88 -17.46 18.49
CA ALA A 678 -12.28 -16.81 19.65
C ALA A 678 -11.09 -15.94 19.25
N HIS A 679 -10.16 -16.48 18.46
CA HIS A 679 -9.03 -15.72 17.93
C HIS A 679 -9.48 -14.50 17.12
N GLY A 680 -10.51 -14.66 16.28
CA GLY A 680 -11.08 -13.56 15.51
C GLY A 680 -11.63 -12.42 16.38
N ARG A 681 -12.24 -12.76 17.54
CA ARG A 681 -12.66 -11.76 18.54
C ARG A 681 -11.47 -11.07 19.18
N THR A 682 -10.43 -11.82 19.58
CA THR A 682 -9.19 -11.26 20.14
C THR A 682 -8.54 -10.24 19.20
N VAL A 683 -8.50 -10.51 17.89
CA VAL A 683 -7.99 -9.56 16.89
C VAL A 683 -8.84 -8.27 16.87
N ALA A 684 -10.17 -8.40 16.90
CA ALA A 684 -11.05 -7.23 16.94
C ALA A 684 -10.93 -6.44 18.25
N ASP A 685 -10.74 -7.12 19.38
CA ASP A 685 -10.58 -6.52 20.72
C ASP A 685 -9.29 -5.68 20.85
N ALA A 686 -8.31 -5.87 19.95
CA ALA A 686 -7.12 -5.01 19.88
C ALA A 686 -7.42 -3.61 19.32
N THR A 687 -8.57 -3.39 18.66
CA THR A 687 -8.91 -2.14 17.95
C THR A 687 -8.74 -0.86 18.80
N PRO A 688 -9.21 -0.78 20.06
CA PRO A 688 -9.06 0.43 20.88
C PRO A 688 -7.60 0.79 21.19
N TYR A 689 -6.69 -0.18 21.09
CA TYR A 689 -5.27 -0.03 21.41
C TYR A 689 -4.43 0.32 20.19
N LEU A 690 -5.00 0.23 18.99
CA LEU A 690 -4.34 0.61 17.74
C LEU A 690 -4.62 2.09 17.47
N PRO A 691 -3.62 2.99 17.56
CA PRO A 691 -3.80 4.42 17.35
C PRO A 691 -4.42 4.75 15.99
N GLY A 692 -5.12 5.89 15.87
CA GLY A 692 -5.63 6.37 14.58
C GLY A 692 -4.55 6.48 13.51
N SER A 693 -3.31 6.79 13.90
CA SER A 693 -2.15 6.82 13.00
C SER A 693 -1.82 5.47 12.37
N PHE A 694 -2.36 4.34 12.85
CA PHE A 694 -2.17 3.00 12.26
C PHE A 694 -3.15 2.71 11.09
N ASP A 695 -3.82 3.75 10.59
CA ASP A 695 -4.86 3.68 9.57
C ASP A 695 -5.98 2.73 10.00
N ARG A 696 -6.44 1.83 9.13
CA ARG A 696 -7.57 0.94 9.42
C ARG A 696 -7.15 -0.23 10.33
N PRO A 697 -7.78 -0.41 11.51
CA PRO A 697 -7.51 -1.56 12.37
C PRO A 697 -8.05 -2.85 11.73
N PRO A 698 -7.42 -4.00 11.97
CA PRO A 698 -7.87 -5.28 11.45
C PRO A 698 -9.24 -5.64 12.02
N ARG A 699 -10.21 -5.88 11.14
CA ARG A 699 -11.53 -6.41 11.54
C ARG A 699 -11.41 -7.86 12.00
N ASN A 700 -12.46 -8.37 12.67
CA ASN A 700 -12.54 -9.79 13.03
C ASN A 700 -12.30 -10.69 11.79
N PRO A 701 -11.16 -11.39 11.70
CA PRO A 701 -10.85 -12.19 10.52
C PRO A 701 -11.78 -13.40 10.40
N ALA A 702 -12.35 -13.91 11.49
CA ALA A 702 -13.32 -15.01 11.41
C ALA A 702 -14.62 -14.61 10.71
N GLU A 703 -14.98 -13.33 10.74
CA GLU A 703 -16.18 -12.80 10.11
C GLU A 703 -15.92 -12.18 8.73
N LYS A 704 -14.75 -11.56 8.54
CA LYS A 704 -14.51 -10.64 7.41
C LYS A 704 -13.39 -11.03 6.46
N ILE A 705 -12.58 -12.05 6.76
CA ILE A 705 -11.41 -12.40 5.93
C ILE A 705 -11.78 -12.71 4.47
N ASN A 706 -13.00 -13.22 4.23
CA ASN A 706 -13.50 -13.54 2.89
C ASN A 706 -14.41 -12.46 2.27
N SER A 707 -14.57 -11.30 2.91
CA SER A 707 -15.51 -10.25 2.49
C SER A 707 -14.82 -8.88 2.36
N GLY A 708 -13.75 -8.81 1.57
CA GLY A 708 -13.02 -7.57 1.29
C GLY A 708 -12.09 -7.12 2.42
N TYR A 709 -11.39 -8.07 3.04
CA TYR A 709 -10.28 -7.79 3.96
C TYR A 709 -9.14 -7.13 3.20
N LYS A 710 -8.65 -5.97 3.66
CA LYS A 710 -7.69 -5.15 2.92
C LYS A 710 -6.25 -5.59 3.18
N ALA A 711 -5.35 -5.29 2.24
CA ALA A 711 -3.92 -5.60 2.36
C ALA A 711 -3.32 -5.09 3.69
N TRP A 712 -3.61 -3.84 4.06
CA TRP A 712 -3.14 -3.26 5.33
C TRP A 712 -3.65 -4.02 6.56
N GLU A 713 -4.90 -4.50 6.53
CA GLU A 713 -5.44 -5.28 7.65
C GLU A 713 -4.72 -6.61 7.79
N PHE A 714 -4.28 -7.24 6.69
CA PHE A 714 -3.46 -8.45 6.73
C PHE A 714 -2.09 -8.20 7.35
N LEU A 715 -1.41 -7.11 6.96
CA LEU A 715 -0.10 -6.77 7.52
C LEU A 715 -0.17 -6.53 9.03
N MET A 716 -1.12 -5.70 9.46
CA MET A 716 -1.30 -5.39 10.87
C MET A 716 -1.73 -6.62 11.68
N TYR A 717 -2.66 -7.42 11.16
CA TYR A 717 -3.09 -8.64 11.83
C TYR A 717 -1.97 -9.67 11.91
N VAL A 718 -1.43 -10.13 10.77
CA VAL A 718 -0.52 -11.26 10.72
C VAL A 718 0.84 -10.84 11.25
N PHE A 719 1.48 -9.80 10.72
CA PHE A 719 2.84 -9.48 11.09
C PHE A 719 2.94 -8.50 12.28
N GLY A 720 1.92 -7.69 12.55
CA GLY A 720 1.89 -6.78 13.71
C GLY A 720 1.45 -7.46 14.98
N LEU A 721 0.19 -7.89 15.02
CA LEU A 721 -0.40 -8.52 16.19
C LEU A 721 -0.02 -10.00 16.30
N GLY A 722 0.17 -10.69 15.18
CA GLY A 722 0.32 -12.14 15.13
C GLY A 722 1.43 -12.74 16.01
N PRO A 723 2.64 -12.14 16.11
CA PRO A 723 3.66 -12.69 17.01
C PRO A 723 3.18 -12.85 18.46
N ALA A 724 2.35 -11.93 18.96
CA ALA A 724 1.72 -12.06 20.27
C ALA A 724 0.45 -12.92 20.21
N LEU A 725 -0.43 -12.71 19.22
CA LEU A 725 -1.75 -13.34 19.18
C LEU A 725 -1.77 -14.81 18.75
N PHE A 726 -0.71 -15.29 18.10
CA PHE A 726 -0.53 -16.70 17.76
C PHE A 726 0.25 -17.48 18.82
N HIS A 727 0.92 -16.78 19.75
CA HIS A 727 1.61 -17.42 20.86
C HIS A 727 0.62 -18.19 21.73
N ASN A 728 0.98 -19.40 22.16
CA ASN A 728 0.12 -20.39 22.83
C ASN A 728 -1.10 -20.88 22.02
N ILE A 729 -1.27 -20.46 20.77
CA ILE A 729 -2.28 -21.01 19.85
C ILE A 729 -1.61 -21.94 18.84
N LEU A 730 -0.57 -21.45 18.16
CA LEU A 730 0.28 -22.28 17.31
C LEU A 730 1.21 -23.12 18.18
N PRO A 731 1.47 -24.39 17.81
CA PRO A 731 2.55 -25.15 18.46
C PRO A 731 3.90 -24.43 18.30
N ASP A 732 4.75 -24.53 19.31
CA ASP A 732 5.95 -23.69 19.49
C ASP A 732 6.86 -23.64 18.26
N GLN A 733 7.13 -24.79 17.62
CA GLN A 733 7.96 -24.85 16.41
C GLN A 733 7.42 -24.00 15.23
N TYR A 734 6.10 -23.99 15.04
CA TYR A 734 5.45 -23.22 13.98
C TYR A 734 5.40 -21.74 14.33
N TRP A 735 5.21 -21.41 15.60
CA TRP A 735 5.22 -20.05 16.10
C TRP A 735 6.61 -19.41 15.97
N ARG A 736 7.68 -20.11 16.38
CA ARG A 736 9.07 -19.64 16.24
C ARG A 736 9.45 -19.42 14.78
N ASN A 737 9.13 -20.39 13.92
CA ASN A 737 9.35 -20.25 12.48
C ASN A 737 8.59 -19.02 11.91
N PHE A 738 7.33 -18.84 12.29
CA PHE A 738 6.55 -17.66 11.92
C PHE A 738 7.17 -16.35 12.44
N CYS A 739 7.70 -16.32 13.66
CA CYS A 739 8.36 -15.15 14.24
C CYS A 739 9.60 -14.72 13.44
N LYS A 740 10.38 -15.65 12.88
CA LYS A 740 11.48 -15.34 11.96
C LYS A 740 10.98 -14.63 10.69
N LEU A 741 9.89 -15.13 10.10
CA LEU A 741 9.25 -14.44 8.97
C LEU A 741 8.75 -13.06 9.37
N ALA A 742 8.05 -12.94 10.51
CA ALA A 742 7.50 -11.67 10.97
C ALA A 742 8.61 -10.64 11.22
N PHE A 743 9.76 -11.05 11.76
CA PHE A 743 10.94 -10.22 11.93
C PHE A 743 11.42 -9.68 10.57
N GLY A 744 11.71 -10.59 9.63
CA GLY A 744 12.19 -10.21 8.30
C GLY A 744 11.20 -9.29 7.59
N ILE A 745 9.90 -9.63 7.57
CA ILE A 745 8.88 -8.79 6.93
C ILE A 745 8.79 -7.42 7.57
N ARG A 746 8.87 -7.29 8.91
CA ARG A 746 8.88 -5.98 9.60
C ARG A 746 10.06 -5.12 9.18
N VAL A 747 11.25 -5.72 9.08
CA VAL A 747 12.46 -5.03 8.62
C VAL A 747 12.32 -4.55 7.18
N MET A 748 11.90 -5.42 6.27
CA MET A 748 11.85 -5.09 4.84
C MET A 748 10.80 -4.02 4.49
N HIS A 749 9.86 -3.71 5.40
CA HIS A 749 8.89 -2.62 5.22
C HIS A 749 9.40 -1.24 5.68
N GLN A 750 10.63 -1.14 6.21
CA GLN A 750 11.24 0.13 6.60
C GLN A 750 11.79 0.85 5.35
N HIS A 751 11.85 2.19 5.39
CA HIS A 751 12.46 2.98 4.31
C HIS A 751 13.94 3.18 4.50
N SER A 752 14.35 3.30 5.76
CA SER A 752 15.73 3.26 6.20
C SER A 752 16.00 1.92 6.87
N ILE A 753 16.96 1.16 6.33
CA ILE A 753 17.35 -0.14 6.90
C ILE A 753 18.85 -0.13 7.17
N SER A 754 19.26 -0.29 8.43
CA SER A 754 20.69 -0.45 8.75
C SER A 754 21.24 -1.76 8.18
N SER A 755 22.52 -1.76 7.77
CA SER A 755 23.17 -2.97 7.24
C SER A 755 23.24 -4.12 8.24
N THR A 756 23.32 -3.82 9.53
CA THR A 756 23.23 -4.81 10.61
C THR A 756 21.85 -5.45 10.66
N LEU A 757 20.80 -4.65 10.54
CA LEU A 757 19.43 -5.15 10.54
C LEU A 757 19.10 -5.95 9.27
N LEU A 758 19.59 -5.49 8.12
CA LEU A 758 19.43 -6.16 6.85
C LEU A 758 20.07 -7.56 6.86
N ARG A 759 21.26 -7.71 7.45
CA ARG A 759 21.92 -9.00 7.68
C ARG A 759 21.11 -9.92 8.59
N ALA A 760 20.61 -9.41 9.71
CA ALA A 760 19.76 -10.19 10.61
C ALA A 760 18.47 -10.64 9.91
N ALA A 761 17.86 -9.78 9.10
CA ALA A 761 16.67 -10.12 8.33
C ALA A 761 16.95 -11.19 7.26
N HIS A 762 18.12 -11.16 6.63
CA HIS A 762 18.51 -12.18 5.66
C HIS A 762 18.59 -13.55 6.31
N ALA A 763 19.29 -13.65 7.45
CA ALA A 763 19.39 -14.90 8.20
C ALA A 763 17.99 -15.41 8.60
N ALA A 764 17.16 -14.55 9.18
CA ALA A 764 15.81 -14.93 9.62
C ALA A 764 14.90 -15.39 8.46
N LEU A 765 14.92 -14.71 7.30
CA LEU A 765 14.08 -15.06 6.15
C LEU A 765 14.55 -16.35 5.46
N THR A 766 15.86 -16.57 5.38
CA THR A 766 16.45 -17.80 4.84
C THR A 766 16.12 -18.97 5.75
N GLU A 767 16.41 -18.86 7.05
CA GLU A 767 16.05 -19.89 8.05
C GLU A 767 14.55 -20.18 8.07
N PHE A 768 13.71 -19.15 7.99
CA PHE A 768 12.27 -19.33 7.87
C PHE A 768 11.92 -20.24 6.70
N ALA A 769 12.44 -19.95 5.51
CA ALA A 769 12.13 -20.69 4.29
C ALA A 769 12.65 -22.15 4.34
N ASP A 770 13.84 -22.37 4.91
CA ASP A 770 14.42 -23.71 5.10
C ASP A 770 13.59 -24.55 6.09
N GLU A 771 13.32 -24.00 7.26
CA GLU A 771 12.50 -24.66 8.28
C GLU A 771 11.06 -24.87 7.83
N TYR A 772 10.49 -23.93 7.05
CA TYR A 772 9.13 -24.07 6.52
C TYR A 772 8.98 -25.35 5.71
N GLU A 773 9.98 -25.69 4.88
CA GLU A 773 9.96 -26.92 4.10
C GLU A 773 10.01 -28.17 4.99
N LEU A 774 10.81 -28.13 6.06
CA LEU A 774 10.88 -29.23 7.04
C LEU A 774 9.60 -29.38 7.85
N LEU A 775 8.99 -28.26 8.26
CA LEU A 775 7.86 -28.23 9.18
C LEU A 775 6.52 -28.54 8.50
N TYR A 776 6.27 -27.95 7.33
CA TYR A 776 4.98 -28.04 6.64
C TYR A 776 5.00 -29.01 5.45
N TYR A 777 6.01 -28.90 4.59
CA TYR A 777 6.10 -29.71 3.38
C TYR A 777 6.56 -31.15 3.66
N GLN A 778 7.50 -31.33 4.58
CA GLN A 778 7.94 -32.62 5.12
C GLN A 778 8.38 -33.64 4.06
N ARG A 779 8.87 -33.17 2.89
CA ARG A 779 9.26 -34.03 1.76
C ARG A 779 8.14 -34.93 1.22
N ILE A 780 6.88 -34.59 1.48
CA ILE A 780 5.74 -35.39 1.00
C ILE A 780 5.32 -34.88 -0.40
N PRO A 781 5.30 -35.73 -1.45
CA PRO A 781 4.89 -35.32 -2.80
C PRO A 781 3.50 -34.68 -2.86
N GLY A 782 2.57 -35.19 -2.05
CA GLY A 782 1.22 -34.65 -1.91
C GLY A 782 1.16 -33.21 -1.38
N ARG A 783 2.25 -32.70 -0.78
CA ARG A 783 2.36 -31.38 -0.17
C ARG A 783 3.23 -30.39 -0.94
N LEU A 784 3.70 -30.73 -2.15
CA LEU A 784 4.45 -29.79 -3.00
C LEU A 784 3.79 -28.40 -3.11
N HIS A 785 2.45 -28.36 -3.13
CA HIS A 785 1.68 -27.12 -3.24
C HIS A 785 1.68 -26.23 -1.99
N PHE A 786 2.30 -26.66 -0.89
CA PHE A 786 2.51 -25.82 0.28
C PHE A 786 3.66 -24.82 0.08
N VAL A 787 4.65 -25.16 -0.76
CA VAL A 787 5.78 -24.28 -1.06
C VAL A 787 5.44 -23.50 -2.34
N ARG A 788 4.68 -22.42 -2.17
CA ARG A 788 4.34 -21.51 -3.27
C ARG A 788 5.53 -20.60 -3.58
N GLN A 789 5.48 -19.92 -4.74
CA GLN A 789 6.50 -18.94 -5.13
C GLN A 789 6.75 -17.85 -4.07
N SER A 790 5.73 -17.51 -3.27
CA SER A 790 5.88 -16.54 -2.18
C SER A 790 6.84 -16.98 -1.07
N ILE A 791 6.92 -18.28 -0.76
CA ILE A 791 7.88 -18.80 0.23
C ILE A 791 9.30 -18.64 -0.30
N HIS A 792 9.54 -19.00 -1.56
CA HIS A 792 10.84 -18.82 -2.21
C HIS A 792 11.24 -17.33 -2.32
N GLN A 793 10.29 -16.43 -2.59
CA GLN A 793 10.56 -14.99 -2.67
C GLN A 793 11.06 -14.39 -1.35
N CYS A 794 10.81 -15.01 -0.19
CA CYS A 794 11.39 -14.56 1.09
C CYS A 794 12.93 -14.52 1.05
N ARG A 795 13.57 -15.46 0.34
CA ARG A 795 15.03 -15.51 0.18
C ARG A 795 15.59 -14.35 -0.64
N HIS A 796 14.78 -13.79 -1.54
CA HIS A 796 15.18 -12.70 -2.43
C HIS A 796 14.99 -11.31 -1.84
N LEU A 797 14.21 -11.14 -0.77
CA LEU A 797 13.88 -9.81 -0.23
C LEU A 797 15.12 -8.98 0.13
N VAL A 798 16.06 -9.56 0.87
CA VAL A 798 17.29 -8.87 1.26
C VAL A 798 18.27 -8.71 0.08
N PRO A 799 18.58 -9.76 -0.72
CA PRO A 799 19.38 -9.60 -1.94
C PRO A 799 18.86 -8.50 -2.87
N ASP A 800 17.54 -8.42 -3.07
CA ASP A 800 16.92 -7.37 -3.88
C ASP A 800 17.08 -6.00 -3.22
N ALA A 801 17.00 -5.88 -1.90
CA ALA A 801 17.21 -4.61 -1.21
C ALA A 801 18.65 -4.11 -1.30
N ILE A 802 19.63 -5.01 -1.27
CA ILE A 802 21.04 -4.66 -1.48
C ILE A 802 21.23 -4.13 -2.91
N GLN A 803 20.62 -4.77 -3.90
CA GLN A 803 20.80 -4.41 -5.31
C GLN A 803 19.99 -3.17 -5.73
N LEU A 804 18.78 -3.00 -5.20
CA LEU A 804 17.77 -2.05 -5.70
C LEU A 804 17.40 -0.97 -4.67
N GLY A 805 17.96 -1.05 -3.47
CA GLY A 805 17.57 -0.27 -2.30
C GLY A 805 16.28 -0.80 -1.65
N PRO A 806 15.81 -0.14 -0.58
CA PRO A 806 14.71 -0.64 0.25
C PRO A 806 13.42 -0.92 -0.56
N PRO A 807 12.82 -2.12 -0.46
CA PRO A 807 11.70 -2.53 -1.31
C PRO A 807 10.39 -1.79 -1.01
N ALA A 808 10.32 -1.06 0.11
CA ALA A 808 9.20 -0.16 0.39
C ALA A 808 9.03 0.92 -0.71
N TYR A 809 10.11 1.32 -1.38
CA TYR A 809 10.10 2.29 -2.47
C TYR A 809 9.69 1.71 -3.83
N THR A 810 9.75 0.39 -4.00
CA THR A 810 9.35 -0.30 -5.24
C THR A 810 8.03 -1.07 -5.10
N ALA A 811 7.39 -0.99 -3.93
CA ALA A 811 6.09 -1.59 -3.65
C ALA A 811 4.93 -0.87 -4.34
N GLN A 812 3.85 -1.59 -4.63
CA GLN A 812 2.71 -1.08 -5.42
C GLN A 812 1.68 -0.21 -4.66
N TRP A 813 2.00 0.26 -3.45
CA TRP A 813 1.08 1.11 -2.66
C TRP A 813 0.60 2.35 -3.41
N THR A 814 1.50 2.99 -4.17
CA THR A 814 1.20 4.22 -4.91
C THR A 814 0.27 3.97 -6.09
N MET A 815 0.37 2.80 -6.74
CA MET A 815 -0.54 2.41 -7.81
C MET A 815 -1.94 2.17 -7.27
N GLU A 816 -2.08 1.35 -6.22
CA GLU A 816 -3.36 1.07 -5.57
C GLU A 816 -4.04 2.35 -5.05
N ARG A 817 -3.26 3.27 -4.49
CA ARG A 817 -3.77 4.60 -4.08
C ARG A 817 -4.25 5.40 -5.29
N THR A 818 -3.50 5.41 -6.37
CA THR A 818 -3.89 6.11 -7.62
C THR A 818 -5.20 5.55 -8.15
N ILE A 819 -5.36 4.22 -8.17
CA ILE A 819 -6.62 3.55 -8.53
C ILE A 819 -7.76 3.99 -7.61
N GLY A 820 -7.55 3.95 -6.29
CA GLY A 820 -8.55 4.36 -5.31
C GLY A 820 -8.97 5.83 -5.46
N ASN A 821 -7.99 6.72 -5.66
CA ASN A 821 -8.20 8.15 -5.86
C ASN A 821 -8.99 8.43 -7.13
N LEU A 822 -8.62 7.82 -8.25
CA LEU A 822 -9.34 7.97 -9.52
C LEU A 822 -10.74 7.34 -9.44
N GLY A 823 -10.89 6.22 -8.76
CA GLY A 823 -12.18 5.58 -8.50
C GLY A 823 -13.15 6.49 -7.74
N GLN A 824 -12.66 7.22 -6.74
CA GLN A 824 -13.47 8.21 -5.99
C GLN A 824 -13.92 9.40 -6.86
N GLU A 825 -13.15 9.73 -7.89
CA GLU A 825 -13.40 10.85 -8.81
C GLU A 825 -14.39 10.50 -9.94
N ILE A 826 -14.64 9.21 -10.21
CA ILE A 826 -15.63 8.79 -11.21
C ILE A 826 -17.04 9.01 -10.65
N LYS A 827 -17.78 9.94 -11.26
CA LYS A 827 -19.17 10.27 -10.87
C LYS A 827 -20.22 9.92 -11.93
N GLN A 828 -19.81 9.47 -13.12
CA GLN A 828 -20.73 9.15 -14.22
C GLN A 828 -20.80 7.63 -14.49
N PRO A 829 -21.89 6.95 -14.06
CA PRO A 829 -22.00 5.50 -14.21
C PRO A 829 -22.32 5.05 -15.66
N SER A 830 -22.72 5.96 -16.54
CA SER A 830 -23.10 5.64 -17.93
C SER A 830 -21.91 5.44 -18.87
N ASN A 831 -20.78 6.12 -18.63
CA ASN A 831 -19.55 5.94 -19.40
C ASN A 831 -18.30 6.04 -18.49
N PRO A 832 -18.11 5.04 -17.61
CA PRO A 832 -17.06 5.07 -16.57
C PRO A 832 -15.65 5.12 -17.14
N TYR A 833 -15.40 4.47 -18.28
CA TYR A 833 -14.06 4.38 -18.84
C TYR A 833 -13.62 5.66 -19.53
N ALA A 834 -14.49 6.28 -20.34
CA ALA A 834 -14.17 7.58 -20.92
C ALA A 834 -14.03 8.64 -19.82
N ASN A 835 -14.85 8.55 -18.75
CA ASN A 835 -14.71 9.42 -17.59
C ASN A 835 -13.36 9.22 -16.88
N LEU A 836 -12.94 7.96 -16.65
CA LEU A 836 -11.63 7.64 -16.07
C LEU A 836 -10.48 8.25 -16.87
N SER A 837 -10.45 8.06 -18.19
CA SER A 837 -9.40 8.64 -19.05
C SER A 837 -9.36 10.17 -18.97
N GLN A 838 -10.53 10.83 -18.93
CA GLN A 838 -10.61 12.29 -18.76
C GLN A 838 -10.17 12.76 -17.37
N ARG A 839 -10.50 12.01 -16.31
CA ARG A 839 -9.99 12.29 -14.95
C ARG A 839 -8.48 12.15 -14.88
N GLY A 840 -7.95 11.12 -15.52
CA GLY A 840 -6.52 10.90 -15.69
C GLY A 840 -5.79 12.04 -16.40
N LEU A 841 -6.34 12.52 -17.52
CA LEU A 841 -5.80 13.67 -18.24
C LEU A 841 -5.80 14.94 -17.38
N ILE A 842 -6.95 15.27 -16.76
CA ILE A 842 -7.05 16.43 -15.88
C ILE A 842 -6.05 16.30 -14.73
N ARG A 843 -5.85 15.09 -14.20
CA ARG A 843 -4.85 14.85 -13.16
C ARG A 843 -3.44 15.22 -13.61
N ALA A 844 -3.00 14.72 -14.76
CA ALA A 844 -1.67 15.03 -15.28
C ALA A 844 -1.48 16.54 -15.49
N GLN A 845 -2.49 17.20 -16.07
CA GLN A 845 -2.46 18.65 -16.30
C GLN A 845 -2.42 19.46 -15.00
N VAL A 846 -3.21 19.07 -13.98
CA VAL A 846 -3.21 19.74 -12.66
C VAL A 846 -1.90 19.52 -11.92
N ASN A 847 -1.32 18.31 -11.97
CA ASN A 847 -0.04 18.01 -11.36
C ASN A 847 1.07 18.87 -11.99
N ALA A 848 1.12 18.95 -13.33
CA ALA A 848 2.05 19.82 -14.04
C ALA A 848 1.81 21.31 -13.72
N LEU A 849 0.57 21.75 -13.63
CA LEU A 849 0.24 23.13 -13.28
C LEU A 849 0.72 23.50 -11.88
N LYS A 850 0.56 22.61 -10.90
CA LYS A 850 1.09 22.79 -9.55
C LYS A 850 2.62 22.76 -9.51
N ALA A 851 3.27 22.00 -10.39
CA ALA A 851 4.73 22.02 -10.51
C ALA A 851 5.24 23.34 -11.12
N ILE A 852 4.53 23.89 -12.12
CA ILE A 852 4.85 25.17 -12.76
C ILE A 852 4.53 26.35 -11.83
N ILE A 853 3.44 26.26 -11.06
CA ILE A 853 2.93 27.31 -10.17
C ILE A 853 2.70 26.72 -8.76
N PRO A 854 3.77 26.58 -7.95
CA PRO A 854 3.67 25.98 -6.61
C PRO A 854 2.66 26.66 -5.69
N ALA A 855 2.41 27.96 -5.88
CA ALA A 855 1.42 28.73 -5.12
C ALA A 855 -0.02 28.17 -5.23
N LEU A 856 -0.36 27.45 -6.30
CA LEU A 856 -1.67 26.79 -6.45
C LEU A 856 -1.79 25.52 -5.61
N ASP A 857 -0.70 25.01 -5.04
CA ASP A 857 -0.75 23.84 -4.17
C ASP A 857 -1.04 24.21 -2.71
N THR A 858 -2.32 24.45 -2.42
CA THR A 858 -2.80 24.74 -1.07
C THR A 858 -2.64 23.57 -0.08
N THR A 859 -2.33 22.36 -0.57
CA THR A 859 -2.08 21.18 0.29
C THR A 859 -0.68 21.18 0.92
N SER A 860 0.25 21.97 0.37
CA SER A 860 1.64 22.06 0.84
C SER A 860 1.84 23.09 1.96
N ALA A 861 0.96 24.09 2.07
CA ALA A 861 1.03 25.13 3.08
C ALA A 861 0.51 24.62 4.44
N SER A 862 1.36 23.93 5.20
CA SER A 862 1.12 23.61 6.62
C SER A 862 1.06 24.89 7.46
N ARG A 863 -0.06 25.63 7.41
CA ARG A 863 -0.33 26.66 8.42
C ARG A 863 -0.62 25.94 9.73
N LEU A 864 0.23 26.17 10.72
CA LEU A 864 -0.01 25.69 12.07
C LEU A 864 -1.34 26.27 12.58
N PRO A 865 -2.16 25.49 13.30
CA PRO A 865 -3.38 26.01 13.92
C PRO A 865 -3.09 27.22 14.83
N TYR A 866 -4.07 28.13 14.96
CA TYR A 866 -3.96 29.44 15.64
C TYR A 866 -3.38 29.43 17.08
N ALA A 867 -3.32 28.28 17.76
CA ALA A 867 -2.77 28.15 19.12
C ALA A 867 -1.71 27.04 19.26
N ALA A 868 -1.18 26.55 18.13
CA ALA A 868 -0.09 25.59 18.13
C ALA A 868 1.24 26.29 18.45
N ILE A 869 2.13 25.59 19.15
CA ILE A 869 3.47 26.09 19.49
C ILE A 869 4.48 25.20 18.76
N ASP A 870 5.19 25.79 17.81
CA ASP A 870 6.36 25.16 17.20
C ASP A 870 7.48 25.06 18.23
N LEU A 871 7.99 23.85 18.43
CA LEU A 871 9.09 23.56 19.35
C LEU A 871 10.42 23.38 18.61
N GLY A 872 10.44 23.50 17.29
CA GLY A 872 11.60 23.17 16.45
C GLY A 872 11.69 21.68 16.14
N ASN A 873 12.58 21.33 15.20
CA ASN A 873 12.86 19.96 14.77
C ASN A 873 11.61 19.15 14.34
N GLY A 874 10.54 19.82 13.90
CA GLY A 874 9.28 19.19 13.49
C GLY A 874 8.29 18.91 14.63
N PHE A 875 8.67 19.15 15.89
CA PHE A 875 7.78 18.97 17.05
C PHE A 875 6.84 20.16 17.22
N VAL A 876 5.54 19.91 17.39
CA VAL A 876 4.55 20.97 17.60
C VAL A 876 3.55 20.61 18.68
N LEU A 877 3.41 21.45 19.71
CA LEU A 877 2.31 21.33 20.66
C LEU A 877 1.02 21.84 20.02
N LEU A 878 -0.03 21.03 20.05
CA LEU A 878 -1.32 21.33 19.42
C LEU A 878 -2.39 21.70 20.45
N HIS A 879 -3.41 22.46 20.02
CA HIS A 879 -4.47 22.94 20.90
C HIS A 879 -5.32 21.79 21.46
N ALA A 880 -5.29 21.69 22.80
CA ALA A 880 -6.21 21.08 23.74
C ALA A 880 -5.48 21.18 25.10
N LYS A 881 -5.40 22.41 25.63
CA LYS A 881 -4.61 22.75 26.82
C LYS A 881 -5.50 23.15 28.00
N ASP A 882 -4.98 23.07 29.22
CA ASP A 882 -5.63 23.67 30.37
C ASP A 882 -5.74 25.21 30.18
N SER A 883 -6.85 25.79 30.62
CA SER A 883 -7.05 27.25 30.64
C SER A 883 -6.18 27.94 31.69
N THR A 884 -5.89 27.25 32.79
CA THR A 884 -5.08 27.74 33.93
C THR A 884 -4.17 26.63 34.44
N SER A 885 -3.07 27.00 35.12
CA SER A 885 -2.22 26.01 35.78
C SER A 885 -2.95 25.30 36.92
N ARG A 886 -2.68 24.01 37.11
CA ARG A 886 -3.33 23.15 38.11
C ARG A 886 -2.28 22.38 38.91
N ALA A 887 -2.58 22.08 40.17
CA ALA A 887 -1.68 21.32 41.03
C ALA A 887 -1.53 19.89 40.50
N VAL A 888 -0.32 19.34 40.57
CA VAL A 888 -0.02 17.95 40.21
C VAL A 888 -0.27 17.01 41.39
N ARG A 889 -0.36 15.71 41.12
CA ARG A 889 -0.42 14.67 42.16
C ARG A 889 0.94 14.49 42.84
N VAL A 890 0.94 13.92 44.06
CA VAL A 890 2.19 13.67 44.81
C VAL A 890 3.19 12.79 44.03
N SER A 891 2.70 11.77 43.31
CA SER A 891 3.53 10.92 42.46
C SER A 891 4.13 11.69 41.26
N GLU A 892 3.36 12.61 40.67
CA GLU A 892 3.80 13.51 39.60
C GLU A 892 4.82 14.55 40.10
N GLU A 893 4.63 15.08 41.32
CA GLU A 893 5.56 15.99 41.99
C GLU A 893 6.93 15.33 42.18
N ASN A 894 6.96 14.09 42.67
CA ASN A 894 8.20 13.33 42.85
C ASN A 894 8.93 13.10 41.51
N ALA A 895 8.21 12.79 40.44
CA ALA A 895 8.79 12.62 39.10
C ALA A 895 9.39 13.93 38.57
N ILE A 896 8.77 15.08 38.87
CA ILE A 896 9.34 16.38 38.50
C ILE A 896 10.59 16.69 39.33
N LYS A 897 10.57 16.45 40.65
CA LYS A 897 11.75 16.65 41.51
C LYS A 897 12.94 15.86 41.00
N LEU A 898 12.73 14.56 40.69
CA LEU A 898 13.78 13.70 40.13
C LEU A 898 14.36 14.27 38.83
N TYR A 899 13.51 14.78 37.94
CA TYR A 899 13.97 15.39 36.68
C TYR A 899 14.78 16.68 36.92
N MET A 900 14.41 17.51 37.90
CA MET A 900 15.19 18.69 38.25
C MET A 900 16.55 18.32 38.84
N ASP A 901 16.58 17.32 39.72
CA ASP A 901 17.81 16.79 40.31
C ASP A 901 18.74 16.21 39.21
N GLU A 902 18.20 15.43 38.26
CA GLU A 902 18.93 14.87 37.11
C GLU A 902 19.52 15.97 36.18
N ASN A 903 18.92 17.16 36.12
CA ASN A 903 19.36 18.28 35.29
C ASN A 903 20.10 19.37 36.08
N ALA A 904 20.49 19.08 37.33
CA ALA A 904 21.18 20.00 38.24
C ALA A 904 20.48 21.37 38.36
N ALA A 905 19.14 21.38 38.34
CA ALA A 905 18.32 22.59 38.35
C ALA A 905 17.79 22.89 39.75
N GLU A 906 17.88 24.15 40.19
CA GLU A 906 17.31 24.58 41.46
C GLU A 906 15.79 24.74 41.36
N ILE A 907 15.05 23.99 42.18
CA ILE A 907 13.63 24.26 42.39
C ILE A 907 13.52 25.44 43.35
N SER A 908 12.91 26.53 42.90
CA SER A 908 12.53 27.64 43.79
C SER A 908 11.71 27.08 44.95
N ALA A 909 12.10 27.43 46.19
CA ALA A 909 11.37 27.03 47.40
C ALA A 909 9.89 27.45 47.39
N ASP A 910 9.52 28.42 46.53
CA ASP A 910 8.16 28.95 46.38
C ASP A 910 7.38 28.33 45.20
N TRP A 911 7.92 27.31 44.52
CA TRP A 911 7.22 26.70 43.38
C TRP A 911 6.07 25.78 43.84
N ASP A 912 4.83 26.18 43.56
CA ASP A 912 3.60 25.51 43.98
C ASP A 912 3.23 24.25 43.14
N TYR A 913 4.21 23.62 42.47
CA TYR A 913 4.03 22.42 41.62
C TYR A 913 2.80 22.44 40.71
N LYS A 914 2.48 23.61 40.16
CA LYS A 914 1.36 23.81 39.24
C LYS A 914 1.85 23.77 37.80
N VAL A 915 1.18 22.98 36.96
CA VAL A 915 1.48 22.87 35.52
C VAL A 915 0.25 23.17 34.67
N THR A 916 0.49 23.75 33.49
CA THR A 916 -0.54 23.86 32.44
C THR A 916 -0.38 22.69 31.49
N ARG A 917 -1.34 21.75 31.53
CA ARG A 917 -1.26 20.53 30.72
C ARG A 917 -1.67 20.78 29.28
N TRP A 918 -1.03 20.07 28.38
CA TRP A 918 -1.31 19.99 26.96
C TRP A 918 -1.61 18.54 26.61
N ALA A 919 -2.57 18.33 25.71
CA ALA A 919 -3.04 16.99 25.40
C ALA A 919 -2.52 16.38 24.10
N ARG A 920 -1.87 17.18 23.25
CA ARG A 920 -1.49 16.78 21.90
C ARG A 920 -0.10 17.31 21.52
N LEU A 921 0.73 16.42 21.01
CA LEU A 921 2.04 16.72 20.45
C LEU A 921 2.13 16.11 19.04
N ARG A 922 2.43 16.91 18.03
CA ARG A 922 2.81 16.43 16.70
C ARG A 922 4.31 16.13 16.70
N LEU A 923 4.67 14.93 16.25
CA LEU A 923 6.06 14.49 16.08
C LEU A 923 6.59 14.88 14.69
N PRO A 924 7.91 14.82 14.46
CA PRO A 924 8.52 15.13 13.17
C PRO A 924 8.01 14.23 12.03
N ASN A 925 7.70 12.97 12.36
CA ASN A 925 7.06 12.01 11.45
C ASN A 925 5.56 12.27 11.22
N GLY A 926 5.01 13.40 11.68
CA GLY A 926 3.61 13.79 11.48
C GLY A 926 2.59 13.07 12.37
N GLN A 927 2.98 12.05 13.14
CA GLN A 927 2.08 11.43 14.11
C GLN A 927 1.67 12.42 15.20
N ILE A 928 0.42 12.32 15.66
CA ILE A 928 -0.06 13.09 16.81
C ILE A 928 -0.13 12.16 18.01
N VAL A 929 0.75 12.40 18.98
CA VAL A 929 0.70 11.78 20.30
C VAL A 929 -0.40 12.46 21.11
N ARG A 930 -1.30 11.68 21.68
CA ARG A 930 -2.33 12.11 22.62
C ARG A 930 -1.91 11.78 24.05
N CYS A 931 -2.76 12.06 25.04
CA CYS A 931 -2.43 11.79 26.43
C CYS A 931 -3.59 11.17 27.23
N LEU A 932 -3.24 10.50 28.34
CA LEU A 932 -4.19 9.89 29.27
C LEU A 932 -5.22 10.90 29.79
N TRP A 933 -4.80 12.13 30.12
CA TRP A 933 -5.69 13.14 30.70
C TRP A 933 -6.94 13.41 29.84
N LYS A 934 -6.81 13.52 28.51
CA LYS A 934 -7.96 13.75 27.63
C LYS A 934 -8.61 12.49 27.12
N GLU A 935 -7.83 11.44 26.84
CA GLU A 935 -8.40 10.19 26.34
C GLU A 935 -9.23 9.44 27.39
N SER A 936 -8.88 9.52 28.67
CA SER A 936 -9.64 8.87 29.75
C SER A 936 -11.04 9.47 30.01
N LEU A 937 -11.32 10.65 29.44
CA LEU A 937 -12.65 11.28 29.51
C LEU A 937 -13.63 10.70 28.49
N LYS A 938 -13.15 9.94 27.50
CA LYS A 938 -13.97 9.31 26.47
C LYS A 938 -14.12 7.80 26.79
N PRO A 939 -15.27 7.17 26.50
CA PRO A 939 -15.44 5.72 26.67
C PRO A 939 -14.36 4.93 25.91
N PRO A 940 -13.82 3.82 26.45
CA PRO A 940 -12.76 3.04 25.77
C PRO A 940 -13.10 2.59 24.34
N LYS A 941 -14.38 2.32 24.08
CA LYS A 941 -14.92 1.93 22.76
C LYS A 941 -14.93 3.06 21.72
N GLU A 942 -14.82 4.31 22.17
CA GLU A 942 -14.81 5.53 21.34
C GLU A 942 -13.40 6.12 21.20
N VAL A 943 -12.38 5.43 21.73
CA VAL A 943 -10.99 5.88 21.71
C VAL A 943 -10.11 4.86 20.99
N ARG A 944 -9.34 5.33 20.01
CA ARG A 944 -8.16 4.65 19.50
C ARG A 944 -6.93 5.28 20.15
N ARG A 945 -6.42 4.62 21.20
CA ARG A 945 -5.38 5.16 22.09
C ARG A 945 -4.16 5.57 21.27
N ALA A 946 -3.79 6.85 21.33
CA ALA A 946 -2.61 7.40 20.69
C ALA A 946 -1.62 8.00 21.70
N ARG A 947 -1.72 7.55 22.97
CA ARG A 947 -0.91 8.02 24.10
C ARG A 947 0.26 7.12 24.48
N CYS A 948 0.39 5.96 23.86
CA CYS A 948 1.55 5.08 24.07
C CYS A 948 2.63 5.40 23.05
N VAL A 949 3.88 5.48 23.49
CA VAL A 949 5.00 5.97 22.69
C VAL A 949 6.25 5.11 22.85
N LYS A 950 7.06 5.06 21.78
CA LYS A 950 8.45 4.62 21.81
C LYS A 950 9.33 5.82 22.14
N LEU A 951 10.26 5.62 23.07
CA LEU A 951 11.13 6.63 23.64
C LEU A 951 12.59 6.23 23.42
N HIS A 952 13.44 7.18 23.12
CA HIS A 952 14.89 7.01 23.14
C HIS A 952 15.46 7.68 24.39
N LEU A 953 15.89 6.87 25.36
CA LEU A 953 16.41 7.34 26.65
C LEU A 953 17.86 6.88 26.80
N GLY A 954 18.81 7.79 26.62
CA GLY A 954 20.23 7.46 26.59
C GLY A 954 20.56 6.57 25.38
N THR A 955 21.02 5.35 25.62
CA THR A 955 21.36 4.36 24.59
C THR A 955 20.30 3.27 24.40
N GLN A 956 19.12 3.43 25.01
CA GLN A 956 18.08 2.40 25.05
C GLN A 956 16.72 2.91 24.59
N TYR A 957 16.01 2.06 23.85
CA TYR A 957 14.61 2.28 23.52
C TYR A 957 13.69 1.75 24.61
N ARG A 958 12.72 2.56 25.04
CA ARG A 958 11.70 2.21 26.05
C ARG A 958 10.31 2.54 25.54
N PHE A 959 9.29 1.96 26.16
CA PHE A 959 7.90 2.30 25.90
C PHE A 959 7.31 3.06 27.07
N GLY A 960 6.43 4.01 26.79
CA GLY A 960 5.78 4.82 27.82
C GLY A 960 4.33 5.15 27.48
N GLU A 961 3.52 5.41 28.49
CA GLU A 961 2.18 5.99 28.36
C GLU A 961 2.21 7.47 28.79
N VAL A 962 1.92 8.37 27.85
CA VAL A 962 1.93 9.81 28.10
C VAL A 962 0.70 10.21 28.92
N HIS A 963 0.92 10.79 30.09
CA HIS A 963 -0.15 11.32 30.94
C HIS A 963 -0.60 12.70 30.48
N TYR A 964 0.34 13.59 30.19
CA TYR A 964 0.14 14.90 29.58
C TYR A 964 1.49 15.53 29.21
N PHE A 965 1.44 16.55 28.35
CA PHE A 965 2.58 17.42 28.05
C PHE A 965 2.49 18.71 28.87
N PHE A 966 3.61 19.36 29.14
CA PHE A 966 3.65 20.66 29.82
C PHE A 966 4.91 21.43 29.44
N ARG A 967 4.98 22.70 29.83
CA ARG A 967 6.17 23.52 29.65
C ARG A 967 6.65 24.01 31.01
N MET A 968 7.95 24.00 31.22
CA MET A 968 8.59 24.38 32.48
C MET A 968 9.90 25.10 32.18
N VAL A 969 10.31 26.00 33.07
CA VAL A 969 11.62 26.66 32.98
C VAL A 969 12.59 25.86 33.86
N VAL A 970 13.72 25.45 33.28
CA VAL A 970 14.80 24.69 33.91
C VAL A 970 16.09 25.39 33.51
N ASN A 971 16.91 25.81 34.47
CA ASN A 971 18.17 26.55 34.22
C ASN A 971 17.97 27.72 33.23
N GLU A 972 16.99 28.58 33.51
CA GLU A 972 16.58 29.74 32.69
C GLU A 972 16.07 29.43 31.27
N THR A 973 16.04 28.15 30.87
CA THR A 973 15.58 27.71 29.56
C THR A 973 14.18 27.11 29.65
N ARG A 974 13.29 27.45 28.71
CA ARG A 974 11.92 26.91 28.70
C ARG A 974 11.85 25.62 27.90
N HIS A 975 11.69 24.50 28.60
CA HIS A 975 11.57 23.16 28.01
C HIS A 975 10.10 22.79 27.75
N ALA A 976 9.89 21.94 26.75
CA ALA A 976 8.64 21.21 26.56
C ALA A 976 8.85 19.77 27.04
N LEU A 977 8.04 19.34 27.99
CA LEU A 977 8.22 18.08 28.72
C LEU A 977 6.96 17.22 28.63
N ALA A 978 7.14 15.92 28.81
CA ALA A 978 6.05 14.96 28.95
C ALA A 978 6.11 14.27 30.31
N MET A 979 4.97 14.19 30.98
CA MET A 979 4.77 13.27 32.12
C MET A 979 4.41 11.90 31.54
N VAL A 980 5.23 10.89 31.79
CA VAL A 980 5.10 9.57 31.15
C VAL A 980 5.23 8.46 32.18
N SER A 981 4.33 7.48 32.14
CA SER A 981 4.50 6.21 32.85
C SER A 981 5.29 5.24 31.97
N ILE A 982 6.54 4.95 32.33
CA ILE A 982 7.41 4.01 31.61
C ILE A 982 6.95 2.57 31.86
N TYR A 983 6.87 1.77 30.79
CA TYR A 983 6.63 0.34 30.89
C TYR A 983 7.89 -0.39 31.38
N GLY A 984 7.69 -1.53 32.05
CA GLY A 984 8.77 -2.42 32.46
C GLY A 984 9.58 -2.96 31.27
N LEU A 985 10.72 -3.57 31.56
CA LEU A 985 11.55 -4.19 30.53
C LEU A 985 10.79 -5.33 29.82
N PRO A 986 11.07 -5.57 28.53
CA PRO A 986 10.52 -6.72 27.82
C PRO A 986 10.88 -8.04 28.51
N ASP A 987 9.97 -9.00 28.46
CA ASP A 987 10.25 -10.39 28.86
C ASP A 987 11.39 -10.96 27.99
N PRO A 988 12.54 -11.32 28.57
CA PRO A 988 13.72 -11.71 27.80
C PRO A 988 13.53 -13.07 27.11
N GLU A 989 12.76 -14.00 27.70
CA GLU A 989 12.53 -15.33 27.14
C GLU A 989 11.62 -15.23 25.91
N LEU A 990 10.51 -14.48 26.01
CA LEU A 990 9.62 -14.23 24.88
C LEU A 990 10.32 -13.45 23.77
N LEU A 991 11.13 -12.46 24.12
CA LEU A 991 11.88 -11.67 23.15
C LEU A 991 12.85 -12.55 22.35
N GLN A 992 13.64 -13.39 23.03
CA GLN A 992 14.56 -14.31 22.39
C GLN A 992 13.83 -15.38 21.55
N ALA A 993 12.78 -15.99 22.12
CA ALA A 993 12.02 -17.05 21.45
C ALA A 993 11.29 -16.57 20.19
N SER A 994 10.92 -15.29 20.15
CA SER A 994 10.19 -14.67 19.04
C SER A 994 11.07 -13.92 18.04
N THR A 995 12.40 -14.08 18.08
CA THR A 995 13.32 -13.31 17.20
C THR A 995 13.05 -11.80 17.33
N SER A 996 12.89 -11.32 18.56
CA SER A 996 12.59 -9.92 18.90
C SER A 996 11.26 -9.37 18.35
N THR A 997 10.28 -10.22 18.03
CA THR A 997 8.98 -9.77 17.49
C THR A 997 7.85 -9.69 18.50
N PHE A 998 7.93 -10.41 19.61
CA PHE A 998 6.96 -10.40 20.70
C PHE A 998 7.55 -9.69 21.93
N ILE A 999 7.34 -8.38 21.98
CA ILE A 999 7.82 -7.52 23.07
C ILE A 999 6.72 -7.40 24.12
N SER A 1000 6.82 -8.15 25.21
CA SER A 1000 5.85 -8.14 26.33
C SER A 1000 6.40 -7.37 27.51
N CYS A 1001 5.75 -6.27 27.92
CA CYS A 1001 6.16 -5.40 29.02
C CYS A 1001 5.10 -5.34 30.13
N GLU A 1002 5.53 -5.15 31.37
CA GLU A 1002 4.62 -4.86 32.49
C GLU A 1002 4.22 -3.38 32.50
N TYR A 1003 2.98 -3.08 32.88
CA TYR A 1003 2.55 -1.71 33.12
C TYR A 1003 2.79 -1.33 34.59
N LEU A 1004 3.63 -0.31 34.82
CA LEU A 1004 4.07 0.09 36.15
C LEU A 1004 3.18 1.18 36.79
N GLY A 1005 2.30 1.81 36.00
CA GLY A 1005 1.46 2.93 36.46
C GLY A 1005 2.27 4.02 37.16
N ASP A 1006 1.82 4.46 38.33
CA ASP A 1006 2.46 5.53 39.09
C ASP A 1006 3.92 5.21 39.51
N ALA A 1007 4.28 3.93 39.65
CA ALA A 1007 5.66 3.53 39.97
C ALA A 1007 6.62 3.73 38.78
N GLY A 1008 6.09 3.86 37.56
CA GLY A 1008 6.87 4.14 36.35
C GLY A 1008 6.89 5.61 35.94
N LEU A 1009 6.34 6.53 36.74
CA LEU A 1009 6.26 7.94 36.38
C LEU A 1009 7.63 8.59 36.26
N LYS A 1010 7.92 9.18 35.10
CA LYS A 1010 9.10 9.96 34.81
C LYS A 1010 8.74 11.17 33.95
N VAL A 1011 9.45 12.28 34.16
CA VAL A 1011 9.43 13.43 33.26
C VAL A 1011 10.53 13.26 32.23
N ILE A 1012 10.18 13.45 30.96
CA ILE A 1012 11.13 13.39 29.84
C ILE A 1012 11.00 14.64 28.97
N ASP A 1013 12.06 14.96 28.23
CA ASP A 1013 11.95 15.92 27.13
C ASP A 1013 11.07 15.32 26.02
N VAL A 1014 10.19 16.14 25.42
CA VAL A 1014 9.33 15.67 24.33
C VAL A 1014 10.12 15.21 23.11
N GLN A 1015 11.35 15.68 22.92
CA GLN A 1015 12.25 15.26 21.84
C GLN A 1015 12.73 13.81 22.02
N ALA A 1016 12.62 13.22 23.22
CA ALA A 1016 12.89 11.80 23.44
C ALA A 1016 11.80 10.89 22.84
N ILE A 1017 10.66 11.43 22.42
CA ILE A 1017 9.56 10.66 21.84
C ILE A 1017 9.82 10.41 20.35
N CYS A 1018 10.01 9.15 19.98
CA CYS A 1018 10.29 8.76 18.60
C CYS A 1018 9.02 8.54 17.79
N SER A 1019 8.05 7.80 18.33
CA SER A 1019 6.84 7.39 17.61
C SER A 1019 5.70 7.01 18.55
N VAL A 1020 4.47 7.05 18.03
CA VAL A 1020 3.29 6.45 18.66
C VAL A 1020 3.29 4.95 18.38
N VAL A 1021 3.09 4.15 19.44
CA VAL A 1021 3.01 2.69 19.37
C VAL A 1021 1.68 2.19 19.94
N ALA A 1022 1.28 0.99 19.55
CA ALA A 1022 0.19 0.30 20.20
C ALA A 1022 0.73 -0.58 21.33
N MET A 1023 0.14 -0.45 22.52
CA MET A 1023 0.38 -1.33 23.66
C MET A 1023 -0.91 -2.09 23.93
N VAL A 1024 -0.95 -3.35 23.53
CA VAL A 1024 -2.17 -4.19 23.56
C VAL A 1024 -2.09 -5.14 24.76
N PRO A 1025 -3.12 -5.22 25.62
CA PRO A 1025 -3.12 -6.14 26.75
C PRO A 1025 -3.01 -7.59 26.28
N HIS A 1026 -2.27 -8.40 27.02
CA HIS A 1026 -2.28 -9.85 26.86
C HIS A 1026 -2.05 -10.53 28.21
N PHE A 1027 -2.49 -11.79 28.30
CA PHE A 1027 -2.37 -12.60 29.51
C PHE A 1027 -1.31 -13.68 29.27
N TYR A 1028 -0.18 -13.57 29.99
CA TYR A 1028 0.91 -14.53 29.97
C TYR A 1028 1.50 -14.68 31.38
N GLY A 1029 1.83 -15.91 31.77
CA GLY A 1029 2.39 -16.24 33.09
C GLY A 1029 1.36 -16.42 34.21
N THR A 1030 1.84 -16.90 35.36
CA THR A 1030 1.09 -16.95 36.62
C THR A 1030 1.48 -15.76 37.49
N GLN A 1031 0.48 -15.05 38.04
CA GLN A 1031 0.51 -13.92 39.00
C GLN A 1031 0.11 -12.58 38.39
N GLY A 1032 -0.99 -12.02 38.92
CA GLY A 1032 -1.47 -10.62 39.00
C GLY A 1032 -0.93 -9.41 38.19
N SER A 1033 0.16 -9.47 37.42
CA SER A 1033 0.68 -8.31 36.68
C SER A 1033 -0.01 -8.17 35.30
N ILE A 1034 -0.50 -6.97 35.01
CA ILE A 1034 -1.13 -6.66 33.71
C ILE A 1034 -0.01 -6.38 32.72
N ARG A 1035 0.17 -7.29 31.74
CA ARG A 1035 1.16 -7.16 30.68
C ARG A 1035 0.56 -6.63 29.38
N PHE A 1036 1.38 -5.90 28.64
CA PHE A 1036 1.04 -5.32 27.35
C PHE A 1036 2.12 -5.68 26.34
N PHE A 1037 1.72 -6.00 25.12
CA PHE A 1037 2.67 -6.21 24.05
C PHE A 1037 2.72 -5.00 23.12
N ALA A 1038 3.92 -4.66 22.69
CA ALA A 1038 4.16 -3.55 21.78
C ALA A 1038 3.96 -4.00 20.32
N THR A 1039 3.26 -3.18 19.54
CA THR A 1039 3.32 -3.25 18.08
C THR A 1039 3.50 -1.84 17.52
N GLU A 1040 4.47 -1.72 16.61
CA GLU A 1040 4.72 -0.49 15.86
C GLU A 1040 3.92 -0.51 14.56
N LYS A 1041 3.75 0.66 13.94
CA LYS A 1041 3.08 0.74 12.63
C LYS A 1041 4.03 0.21 11.56
N PHE A 1042 3.59 -0.77 10.78
CA PHE A 1042 4.32 -1.23 9.58
C PHE A 1042 4.58 -0.06 8.66
N GLY A 1043 5.82 0.12 8.19
CA GLY A 1043 6.14 1.19 7.26
C GLY A 1043 5.58 2.53 7.72
N LEU A 1044 5.82 2.90 8.99
CA LEU A 1044 5.36 4.18 9.53
C LEU A 1044 5.72 5.34 8.59
N GLU A 1045 6.89 5.25 7.97
CA GLU A 1045 7.38 6.16 6.93
C GLU A 1045 6.63 6.00 5.58
N VAL A 1046 6.18 4.80 5.17
CA VAL A 1046 5.32 4.59 3.98
C VAL A 1046 4.05 5.45 4.07
N ALA A 1047 3.50 5.57 5.28
CA ALA A 1047 2.33 6.39 5.53
C ALA A 1047 2.63 7.89 5.56
N THR A 1048 3.84 8.32 5.93
CA THR A 1048 4.22 9.74 5.90
C THR A 1048 4.46 10.23 4.47
N LEU A 1049 5.04 9.39 3.60
CA LEU A 1049 5.17 9.65 2.16
C LEU A 1049 3.82 9.83 1.45
N SER A 1050 2.74 9.34 2.08
CA SER A 1050 1.40 9.37 1.50
C SER A 1050 0.60 10.66 1.76
N HIS A 1051 1.07 11.56 2.64
CA HIS A 1051 0.32 12.71 3.15
C HIS A 1051 -1.18 12.46 3.25
N ASN A 1052 -1.53 11.71 4.28
CA ASN A 1052 -2.89 11.44 4.69
C ASN A 1052 -3.66 12.68 5.22
N ASN A 1053 -3.16 13.91 5.05
CA ASN A 1053 -3.81 15.10 5.60
C ASN A 1053 -5.22 15.37 5.02
N ASP A 1054 -5.53 14.85 3.83
CA ASP A 1054 -6.86 15.05 3.22
C ASP A 1054 -7.95 14.12 3.81
N GLU A 1055 -7.60 12.97 4.37
CA GLU A 1055 -8.57 12.07 5.04
C GLU A 1055 -8.68 12.33 6.56
N TYR A 1056 -7.65 12.93 7.17
CA TYR A 1056 -7.61 13.13 8.63
C TYR A 1056 -8.41 14.36 9.08
N MET A 1057 -8.85 15.21 8.14
CA MET A 1057 -9.68 16.38 8.43
C MET A 1057 -11.19 16.10 8.39
N TYR A 1058 -11.65 14.98 7.82
CA TYR A 1058 -13.09 14.72 7.64
C TYR A 1058 -13.74 13.89 8.75
N ASP A 1059 -12.98 13.15 9.57
CA ASP A 1059 -13.51 12.52 10.79
C ASP A 1059 -13.46 13.47 12.02
N ASP A 1060 -12.74 14.59 11.94
CA ASP A 1060 -12.66 15.61 13.01
C ASP A 1060 -13.84 16.62 12.96
N ALA A 1061 -14.75 16.52 11.99
CA ALA A 1061 -15.93 17.39 11.89
C ALA A 1061 -17.04 17.09 12.92
N ASN A 1062 -16.92 16.01 13.70
CA ASN A 1062 -17.89 15.68 14.77
C ASN A 1062 -17.53 16.27 16.15
N ASP A 1063 -16.40 16.96 16.30
CA ASP A 1063 -16.02 17.63 17.57
C ASP A 1063 -16.20 19.18 17.47
N ALA A 1064 -16.92 19.68 16.45
CA ALA A 1064 -17.18 21.12 16.26
C ALA A 1064 -18.39 21.68 17.06
N ASP A 1065 -19.07 20.86 17.86
CA ASP A 1065 -20.25 21.28 18.64
C ASP A 1065 -19.94 21.95 19.99
N ASP A 1066 -18.66 22.07 20.39
CA ASP A 1066 -18.25 22.73 21.65
C ASP A 1066 -17.95 24.25 21.51
N LEU A 1067 -18.24 24.87 20.35
CA LEU A 1067 -18.01 26.31 20.12
C LEU A 1067 -19.22 27.22 20.37
N ASN A 1068 -20.29 26.73 21.03
CA ASN A 1068 -21.45 27.54 21.39
C ASN A 1068 -21.78 27.49 22.90
N THR A 1069 -20.85 27.96 23.73
CA THR A 1069 -21.17 28.56 25.03
C THR A 1069 -20.11 29.60 25.39
N GLU A 1070 -20.22 30.80 24.82
CA GLU A 1070 -20.05 32.10 25.49
C GLU A 1070 -21.12 33.05 24.98
#